data_AF-A0A8H3VI62-F1
#
_entry.id   AF-A0A8H3VI62-F1
#
_cell.length_a   1.000
_cell.length_b   1.000
_cell.length_c   1.000
_cell.angle_alpha   90.00
_cell.angle_beta   90.00
_cell.angle_gamma   90.00
#
_symmetry.space_group_name_H-M   'P 1'
#
loop_
_entity.id
_entity.type
_entity.pdbx_description
1 polymer ?
#
loop_
_entity_poly.entity_id
_entity_poly.type
_entity_poly.pdbx_seq_one_letter_code
_entity_poly.pdbx_strand_id
1 'polypeptide(L)'
;MAIHEPTQFTPEASDLFHGLVQDIKDILGPSSGINSADVDDKELRSVMEEYLSNENEWQKYAHADASRPYTRNLVDKGNGKSNLLILVWSPGKASPVHDHSGAHCLMKVLKGSLKETLYAWPDQSLIKQGISAPPAVMKETIYNANEVAYMSDTVGLHRISNPNPNEFAVSLHLYTPPYGSCSRFCEKTGKATVVPQNHYYSDYSGEHSAQQNVLRFWPALFPLLLVVTSALSTVTIPARHSLFVNAVAWLAVALYYGVKVGIRSGKRSPYKRRLTWSSGILYALAQICERASSDRDSLWWSQSLLPVAIYLLIRTASDESHTSNPPSDQPSTLKRIRATGTIRLLTITTGSSVVALACAFVRFYIGVLGICSVLFTAGALLLLEYSLHHDEESRHSPPTTPIGLILKPAPQLPEEASEEAMITIRDMAAAVAVVCCIASMFSENFKRYEWTYRPQSGPVDSQKASLKLVMVLYNQWNSTDDLIGIILSAAKALLLTAMGALDVSLLSLLSTLISRVVSYHSLWDFWLTALYTLGTLLILDDAQTFSVFPSTRRRMKAKQITTLIAACSLTFFCYNALSSHRLLPHRRQFVSFPVESPIEALGPLAQADRSSHPIDQLVKSADAQFSELLNSQSSTLAEAVAEYRRRYGLPPPPKFDIWYEYAKRKGVQLIDEFDTIHNQLLPFWAVEPSVIRSRVTEAIGYQNMLMALLVRNGEVITGEGGEDWQIRATMGMMNETVRHLPDMDLPFNVHDEPRVILPSDHLAHLVNIAKSKRMPAAFANKHPLNEFSARPKDMSDGKRIKEVKTTRFNKFAHQHTWSHSRASCPPDSPARDFEENSRDNITAYAFGDLGFVYNHTAFSDICNSPSLRETYGFFDRPNAFNIVQDLFPIFSQSKISSFQDIIYPSPWYWAGKVDYDSHKDMSWEKKTNQMYWRGSTTGGFSRNGGWRHQHRQRVVRKMSAPDTTRILEDKGEAGEHKWLSKDVPRKEYADMVDVQFSHVGQCDPGDCDAQKEFFNVGERVDQEDAWKYKFLLDMDGNAFSGRFYAFLKSHSLVHKMSIFQEWHMDWLKPWVHYVPISLKGDEWLESVRYFASEPSGKEQAPKLAKQGTEWAKKALRNEDFEVWFFRLLLEYGRIIDDNREVIGYPGP
;
A
#
# COMPACT_ATOMS: atom_id res chain seq x y z
N MET A 1 0.24 -59.79 -7.83
CA MET A 1 -0.02 -58.96 -9.02
C MET A 1 0.66 -57.61 -8.80
N ALA A 2 1.94 -57.54 -9.19
CA ALA A 2 2.43 -56.77 -10.35
C ALA A 2 2.44 -55.26 -10.05
N ILE A 3 3.45 -54.73 -9.35
CA ILE A 3 4.76 -54.25 -9.85
C ILE A 3 4.61 -53.30 -11.05
N HIS A 4 4.74 -52.00 -10.80
CA HIS A 4 5.05 -50.99 -11.82
C HIS A 4 6.54 -50.65 -11.72
N GLU A 5 7.29 -51.00 -12.76
CA GLU A 5 8.67 -50.56 -12.98
C GLU A 5 8.73 -49.12 -13.53
N PRO A 6 9.82 -48.38 -13.28
CA PRO A 6 10.07 -47.08 -13.88
C PRO A 6 10.65 -47.23 -15.30
N THR A 7 10.05 -46.55 -16.28
CA THR A 7 10.53 -46.50 -17.66
C THR A 7 11.85 -45.76 -17.79
N GLN A 8 12.81 -46.43 -18.41
CA GLN A 8 14.14 -45.98 -18.79
C GLN A 8 14.10 -44.85 -19.84
N PHE A 9 14.98 -43.87 -19.69
CA PHE A 9 15.37 -42.93 -20.77
C PHE A 9 16.08 -43.70 -21.89
N THR A 10 15.64 -43.52 -23.14
CA THR A 10 16.37 -43.92 -24.35
C THR A 10 17.04 -42.68 -24.97
N PRO A 11 18.26 -42.79 -25.52
CA PRO A 11 18.97 -41.67 -26.14
C PRO A 11 18.33 -41.31 -27.49
N GLU A 12 18.12 -40.01 -27.74
CA GLU A 12 17.54 -39.46 -28.97
C GLU A 12 18.35 -39.85 -30.21
N ALA A 13 17.63 -40.29 -31.25
CA ALA A 13 18.18 -40.49 -32.60
C ALA A 13 18.54 -39.14 -33.24
N SER A 14 19.67 -39.07 -33.95
CA SER A 14 20.18 -37.86 -34.62
C SER A 14 19.19 -37.27 -35.64
N ASP A 15 18.79 -36.00 -35.48
CA ASP A 15 17.95 -35.23 -36.43
C ASP A 15 18.76 -34.91 -37.72
N LEU A 16 18.66 -35.76 -38.74
CA LEU A 16 19.40 -35.61 -40.00
C LEU A 16 18.92 -34.42 -40.84
N PHE A 17 17.66 -33.99 -40.69
CA PHE A 17 17.16 -32.78 -41.33
C PHE A 17 17.86 -31.53 -40.81
N HIS A 18 18.18 -31.48 -39.51
CA HIS A 18 18.99 -30.38 -38.97
C HIS A 18 20.40 -30.36 -39.58
N GLY A 19 21.01 -31.54 -39.79
CA GLY A 19 22.27 -31.69 -40.53
C GLY A 19 22.19 -31.11 -41.93
N LEU A 20 21.17 -31.47 -42.72
CA LEU A 20 20.94 -30.90 -44.06
C LEU A 20 20.86 -29.36 -44.04
N VAL A 21 20.16 -28.77 -43.07
CA VAL A 21 20.06 -27.30 -42.94
C VAL A 21 21.44 -26.68 -42.67
N GLN A 22 22.28 -27.34 -41.88
CA GLN A 22 23.64 -26.88 -41.58
C GLN A 22 24.57 -27.02 -42.79
N ASP A 23 24.53 -28.15 -43.49
CA ASP A 23 25.35 -28.37 -44.69
C ASP A 23 25.05 -27.34 -45.78
N ILE A 24 23.76 -27.01 -45.99
CA ILE A 24 23.34 -25.95 -46.92
C ILE A 24 23.91 -24.58 -46.50
N LYS A 25 23.98 -24.27 -45.19
CA LYS A 25 24.58 -23.02 -44.69
C LYS A 25 26.08 -22.98 -44.91
N ASP A 26 26.75 -24.11 -44.66
CA ASP A 26 28.20 -24.20 -44.77
C ASP A 26 28.65 -24.06 -46.23
N ILE A 27 27.94 -24.69 -47.18
CA ILE A 27 28.21 -24.55 -48.62
C ILE A 27 27.94 -23.12 -49.12
N LEU A 28 26.86 -22.48 -48.67
CA LEU A 28 26.58 -21.08 -49.03
C LEU A 28 27.52 -20.09 -48.33
N GLY A 29 28.24 -20.51 -47.30
CA GLY A 29 29.16 -19.69 -46.54
C GLY A 29 28.48 -18.47 -45.89
N PRO A 30 29.27 -17.48 -45.40
CA PRO A 30 28.74 -16.34 -44.67
C PRO A 30 28.06 -15.28 -45.54
N SER A 31 28.28 -15.27 -46.85
CA SER A 31 27.82 -14.17 -47.73
C SER A 31 27.49 -14.55 -49.16
N SER A 32 27.62 -15.82 -49.56
CA SER A 32 27.47 -16.26 -50.94
C SER A 32 26.04 -16.77 -51.22
N GLY A 33 25.60 -16.65 -52.47
CA GLY A 33 24.37 -17.26 -52.98
C GLY A 33 24.71 -18.23 -54.11
N ILE A 34 23.73 -19.00 -54.60
CA ILE A 34 23.87 -19.89 -55.78
C ILE A 34 24.36 -19.12 -57.02
N ASN A 35 24.13 -17.81 -57.09
CA ASN A 35 24.59 -16.96 -58.18
C ASN A 35 26.00 -16.36 -57.97
N SER A 36 26.66 -16.65 -56.85
CA SER A 36 28.04 -16.22 -56.60
C SER A 36 29.03 -17.17 -57.28
N ALA A 37 30.13 -16.62 -57.82
CA ALA A 37 31.11 -17.40 -58.60
C ALA A 37 31.86 -18.48 -57.80
N ASP A 38 31.79 -18.40 -56.47
CA ASP A 38 32.41 -19.30 -55.49
C ASP A 38 31.51 -20.43 -54.99
N VAL A 39 30.25 -20.53 -55.47
CA VAL A 39 29.29 -21.57 -55.06
C VAL A 39 28.93 -22.45 -56.25
N ASP A 40 29.15 -23.77 -56.14
CA ASP A 40 28.73 -24.75 -57.15
C ASP A 40 27.28 -25.20 -56.90
N ASP A 41 26.38 -24.93 -57.84
CA ASP A 41 24.96 -25.31 -57.72
C ASP A 41 24.76 -26.83 -57.71
N LYS A 42 25.72 -27.60 -58.25
CA LYS A 42 25.69 -29.06 -58.22
C LYS A 42 25.97 -29.63 -56.83
N GLU A 43 26.79 -28.95 -56.04
CA GLU A 43 27.11 -29.37 -54.67
C GLU A 43 25.89 -29.21 -53.75
N LEU A 44 25.21 -28.06 -53.83
CA LEU A 44 23.95 -27.82 -53.11
C LEU A 44 22.86 -28.80 -53.51
N ARG A 45 22.79 -29.13 -54.81
CA ARG A 45 21.88 -30.16 -55.30
C ARG A 45 22.22 -31.55 -54.74
N SER A 46 23.50 -31.93 -54.71
CA SER A 46 23.95 -33.22 -54.16
C SER A 46 23.53 -33.39 -52.72
N VAL A 47 23.77 -32.38 -51.87
CA VAL A 47 23.42 -32.43 -50.45
C VAL A 47 21.90 -32.53 -50.23
N MET A 48 21.09 -31.83 -51.04
CA MET A 48 19.64 -32.02 -51.02
C MET A 48 19.24 -33.42 -51.50
N GLU A 49 19.90 -34.00 -52.50
CA GLU A 49 19.61 -35.36 -53.00
C GLU A 49 20.00 -36.45 -51.98
N GLU A 50 21.12 -36.29 -51.27
CA GLU A 50 21.63 -37.22 -50.26
C GLU A 50 20.72 -37.35 -49.03
N TYR A 51 20.03 -36.29 -48.66
CA TYR A 51 19.05 -36.35 -47.57
C TYR A 51 17.83 -37.20 -47.96
N LEU A 52 17.62 -38.32 -47.27
CA LEU A 52 16.40 -39.13 -47.38
C LEU A 52 15.33 -38.59 -46.45
N SER A 53 14.19 -38.19 -47.02
CA SER A 53 13.12 -37.52 -46.29
C SER A 53 12.50 -38.39 -45.22
N ASN A 54 12.49 -37.88 -43.99
CA ASN A 54 11.84 -38.49 -42.84
C ASN A 54 10.85 -37.50 -42.21
N GLU A 55 9.55 -37.81 -42.28
CA GLU A 55 8.49 -36.91 -41.83
C GLU A 55 8.63 -36.47 -40.37
N ASN A 56 9.13 -37.35 -39.49
CA ASN A 56 9.29 -37.03 -38.07
C ASN A 56 10.26 -35.86 -37.81
N GLU A 57 11.21 -35.62 -38.72
CA GLU A 57 12.26 -34.61 -38.57
C GLU A 57 11.78 -33.21 -39.01
N TRP A 58 11.09 -33.13 -40.15
CA TRP A 58 10.67 -31.84 -40.73
C TRP A 58 9.21 -31.46 -40.49
N GLN A 59 8.35 -32.37 -40.00
CA GLN A 59 6.92 -32.10 -39.80
C GLN A 59 6.64 -30.88 -38.92
N LYS A 60 7.54 -30.56 -37.97
CA LYS A 60 7.46 -29.37 -37.10
C LYS A 60 7.39 -28.04 -37.87
N TYR A 61 7.90 -28.04 -39.11
CA TYR A 61 7.90 -26.88 -40.00
C TYR A 61 6.78 -26.93 -41.06
N ALA A 62 6.09 -28.05 -41.24
CA ALA A 62 5.18 -28.31 -42.36
C ALA A 62 3.69 -28.01 -42.02
N HIS A 63 3.37 -26.74 -41.80
CA HIS A 63 2.00 -26.33 -41.48
C HIS A 63 1.10 -26.30 -42.71
N ALA A 64 0.02 -27.09 -42.70
CA ALA A 64 -0.97 -27.16 -43.78
C ALA A 64 -2.15 -26.20 -43.55
N ASP A 65 -2.70 -25.66 -44.64
CA ASP A 65 -3.97 -24.91 -44.63
C ASP A 65 -4.77 -25.26 -45.90
N ALA A 66 -5.79 -26.09 -45.73
CA ALA A 66 -6.63 -26.57 -46.84
C ALA A 66 -7.39 -25.44 -47.56
N SER A 67 -7.56 -24.27 -46.92
CA SER A 67 -8.23 -23.12 -47.53
C SER A 67 -7.34 -22.42 -48.57
N ARG A 68 -6.04 -22.68 -48.57
CA ARG A 68 -5.05 -22.07 -49.46
C ARG A 68 -4.56 -23.08 -50.50
N PRO A 69 -4.08 -22.60 -51.68
CA PRO A 69 -3.43 -23.48 -52.65
C PRO A 69 -2.18 -24.16 -52.06
N TYR A 70 -1.39 -23.40 -51.30
CA TYR A 70 -0.25 -23.90 -50.54
C TYR A 70 0.12 -22.91 -49.43
N THR A 71 0.84 -23.37 -48.41
CA THR A 71 1.46 -22.55 -47.37
C THR A 71 2.96 -22.43 -47.61
N ARG A 72 3.59 -21.35 -47.12
CA ARG A 72 5.04 -21.10 -47.20
C ARG A 72 5.59 -20.96 -45.79
N ASN A 73 6.25 -21.98 -45.27
CA ASN A 73 6.73 -22.03 -43.90
C ASN A 73 8.26 -21.83 -43.90
N LEU A 74 8.73 -20.77 -43.26
CA LEU A 74 10.17 -20.45 -43.23
C LEU A 74 10.89 -21.35 -42.23
N VAL A 75 11.83 -22.15 -42.73
CA VAL A 75 12.69 -23.01 -41.91
C VAL A 75 13.90 -22.21 -41.44
N ASP A 76 14.61 -21.56 -42.37
CA ASP A 76 15.84 -20.84 -42.05
C ASP A 76 16.08 -19.67 -43.03
N LYS A 77 16.64 -18.56 -42.53
CA LYS A 77 16.98 -17.34 -43.32
C LYS A 77 18.38 -17.42 -43.96
N GLY A 78 18.98 -18.59 -43.94
CA GLY A 78 20.33 -18.86 -44.42
C GLY A 78 21.36 -17.88 -43.83
N ASN A 79 22.24 -17.41 -44.69
CA ASN A 79 23.26 -16.40 -44.41
C ASN A 79 22.81 -14.96 -44.73
N GLY A 80 21.49 -14.72 -44.89
CA GLY A 80 20.94 -13.44 -45.35
C GLY A 80 20.99 -13.23 -46.87
N LYS A 81 21.53 -14.20 -47.62
CA LYS A 81 21.50 -14.29 -49.09
C LYS A 81 20.76 -15.53 -49.60
N SER A 82 20.10 -16.28 -48.72
CA SER A 82 19.16 -17.33 -49.12
C SER A 82 17.95 -17.40 -48.17
N ASN A 83 16.88 -18.05 -48.60
CA ASN A 83 15.78 -18.46 -47.71
C ASN A 83 15.48 -19.94 -47.96
N LEU A 84 15.37 -20.71 -46.88
CA LEU A 84 14.97 -22.12 -46.91
C LEU A 84 13.53 -22.25 -46.39
N LEU A 85 12.62 -22.72 -47.24
CA LEU A 85 11.19 -22.80 -46.98
C LEU A 85 10.67 -24.23 -47.14
N ILE A 86 9.74 -24.64 -46.28
CA ILE A 86 8.87 -25.80 -46.56
C ILE A 86 7.53 -25.29 -47.06
N LEU A 87 7.14 -25.76 -48.26
CA LEU A 87 5.83 -25.52 -48.84
C LEU A 87 4.97 -26.76 -48.68
N VAL A 88 3.74 -26.58 -48.19
CA VAL A 88 2.73 -27.64 -48.07
C VAL A 88 1.61 -27.35 -49.07
N TRP A 89 1.43 -28.26 -50.03
CA TRP A 89 0.58 -28.10 -51.19
C TRP A 89 -0.75 -28.82 -50.99
N SER A 90 -1.84 -28.06 -51.05
CA SER A 90 -3.19 -28.62 -50.90
C SER A 90 -3.56 -29.57 -52.03
N PRO A 91 -4.35 -30.64 -51.77
CA PRO A 91 -4.72 -31.62 -52.77
C PRO A 91 -5.38 -30.99 -54.02
N GLY A 92 -4.90 -31.36 -55.20
CA GLY A 92 -5.41 -30.87 -56.49
C GLY A 92 -5.21 -29.38 -56.76
N LYS A 93 -4.42 -28.66 -55.95
CA LYS A 93 -4.16 -27.22 -56.12
C LYS A 93 -2.82 -26.98 -56.81
N ALA A 94 -2.70 -25.79 -57.41
CA ALA A 94 -1.51 -25.36 -58.13
C ALA A 94 -1.13 -23.92 -57.78
N SER A 95 0.15 -23.60 -57.92
CA SER A 95 0.60 -22.22 -57.97
C SER A 95 0.14 -21.53 -59.27
N PRO A 96 0.13 -20.19 -59.31
CA PRO A 96 0.08 -19.45 -60.56
C PRO A 96 1.37 -19.66 -61.38
N VAL A 97 1.32 -19.42 -62.69
CA VAL A 97 2.54 -19.29 -63.51
C VAL A 97 3.32 -18.07 -63.01
N HIS A 98 4.58 -18.25 -62.62
CA HIS A 98 5.38 -17.19 -62.00
C HIS A 98 6.87 -17.27 -62.38
N ASP A 99 7.55 -16.14 -62.18
CA ASP A 99 9.00 -15.99 -62.21
C ASP A 99 9.60 -16.00 -60.79
N HIS A 100 10.91 -15.89 -60.70
CA HIS A 100 11.68 -15.83 -59.45
C HIS A 100 12.38 -14.49 -59.24
N SER A 101 12.09 -13.47 -60.07
CA SER A 101 12.66 -12.12 -59.99
C SER A 101 14.19 -12.10 -59.89
N GLY A 102 14.86 -12.93 -60.69
CA GLY A 102 16.31 -13.07 -60.72
C GLY A 102 16.90 -13.99 -59.66
N ALA A 103 16.07 -14.68 -58.87
CA ALA A 103 16.53 -15.70 -57.92
C ALA A 103 16.62 -17.09 -58.57
N HIS A 104 17.52 -17.91 -58.04
CA HIS A 104 17.62 -19.33 -58.31
C HIS A 104 16.84 -20.11 -57.22
N CYS A 105 16.21 -21.21 -57.61
CA CYS A 105 15.45 -22.08 -56.73
C CYS A 105 15.89 -23.53 -56.88
N LEU A 106 16.22 -24.17 -55.76
CA LEU A 106 16.28 -25.64 -55.65
C LEU A 106 15.05 -26.13 -54.88
N MET A 107 14.33 -27.10 -55.44
CA MET A 107 13.13 -27.69 -54.85
C MET A 107 13.33 -29.19 -54.65
N LYS A 108 13.24 -29.69 -53.41
CA LYS A 108 13.17 -31.12 -53.09
C LYS A 108 11.76 -31.52 -52.68
N VAL A 109 11.22 -32.61 -53.22
CA VAL A 109 9.96 -33.19 -52.73
C VAL A 109 10.23 -34.01 -51.47
N LEU A 110 9.63 -33.64 -50.35
CA LEU A 110 9.75 -34.35 -49.07
C LEU A 110 8.66 -35.41 -48.89
N LYS A 111 7.43 -35.14 -49.35
CA LYS A 111 6.29 -36.05 -49.25
C LYS A 111 5.35 -35.90 -50.45
N GLY A 112 4.86 -37.03 -50.96
CA GLY A 112 3.94 -37.07 -52.09
C GLY A 112 4.65 -36.89 -53.44
N SER A 113 3.95 -36.32 -54.42
CA SER A 113 4.48 -35.97 -55.73
C SER A 113 4.03 -34.57 -56.14
N LEU A 114 4.84 -33.87 -56.93
CA LEU A 114 4.54 -32.54 -57.46
C LEU A 114 4.81 -32.52 -58.96
N LYS A 115 3.90 -31.91 -59.72
CA LYS A 115 4.04 -31.69 -61.15
C LYS A 115 4.48 -30.26 -61.43
N GLU A 116 5.63 -30.12 -62.10
CA GLU A 116 6.11 -28.86 -62.67
C GLU A 116 5.70 -28.75 -64.14
N THR A 117 5.02 -27.66 -64.50
CA THR A 117 4.81 -27.25 -65.90
C THR A 117 5.70 -26.04 -66.17
N LEU A 118 6.66 -26.18 -67.08
CA LEU A 118 7.55 -25.11 -67.56
C LEU A 118 6.93 -24.41 -68.77
N TYR A 119 7.02 -23.08 -68.81
CA TYR A 119 6.48 -22.20 -69.84
C TYR A 119 7.57 -21.30 -70.41
N ALA A 120 7.45 -21.01 -71.71
CA ALA A 120 8.23 -19.97 -72.37
C ALA A 120 7.77 -18.58 -71.93
N TRP A 121 8.68 -17.60 -71.95
CA TRP A 121 8.37 -16.21 -71.68
C TRP A 121 7.40 -15.65 -72.74
N PRO A 122 6.33 -14.94 -72.33
CA PRO A 122 5.38 -14.37 -73.28
C PRO A 122 5.99 -13.17 -74.01
N ASP A 123 5.59 -12.96 -75.27
CA ASP A 123 6.12 -11.87 -76.10
C ASP A 123 5.70 -10.49 -75.55
N GLN A 124 6.65 -9.81 -74.94
CA GLN A 124 6.41 -8.50 -74.31
C GLN A 124 6.08 -7.40 -75.32
N SER A 125 6.48 -7.53 -76.58
CA SER A 125 6.19 -6.53 -77.61
C SER A 125 4.70 -6.53 -77.96
N LEU A 126 4.11 -7.73 -78.09
CA LEU A 126 2.68 -7.92 -78.33
C LEU A 126 1.84 -7.48 -77.13
N ILE A 127 2.28 -7.80 -75.91
CA ILE A 127 1.58 -7.40 -74.67
C ILE A 127 1.53 -5.88 -74.51
N LYS A 128 2.63 -5.17 -74.82
CA LYS A 128 2.68 -3.70 -74.77
C LYS A 128 1.74 -3.03 -75.77
N GLN A 129 1.41 -3.71 -76.87
CA GLN A 129 0.43 -3.26 -77.87
C GLN A 129 -1.02 -3.65 -77.51
N GLY A 130 -1.24 -4.25 -76.33
CA GLY A 130 -2.56 -4.68 -75.87
C GLY A 130 -3.04 -6.02 -76.46
N ILE A 131 -2.18 -6.71 -77.22
CA ILE A 131 -2.47 -8.00 -77.85
C ILE A 131 -2.11 -9.13 -76.88
N SER A 132 -2.97 -10.15 -76.81
CA SER A 132 -2.83 -11.30 -75.91
C SER A 132 -1.72 -12.24 -76.39
N ALA A 133 -0.71 -12.51 -75.55
CA ALA A 133 0.39 -13.43 -75.85
C ALA A 133 0.56 -14.45 -74.71
N PRO A 134 -0.24 -15.52 -74.66
CA PRO A 134 -0.22 -16.49 -73.57
C PRO A 134 1.11 -17.27 -73.51
N PRO A 135 1.65 -17.58 -72.31
CA PRO A 135 2.86 -18.38 -72.17
C PRO A 135 2.66 -19.80 -72.71
N ALA A 136 3.55 -20.26 -73.60
CA ALA A 136 3.45 -21.59 -74.19
C ALA A 136 4.13 -22.65 -73.29
N VAL A 137 3.46 -23.79 -73.06
CA VAL A 137 4.03 -24.90 -72.30
C VAL A 137 5.21 -25.50 -73.06
N MET A 138 6.37 -25.57 -72.41
CA MET A 138 7.58 -26.17 -72.94
C MET A 138 7.73 -27.63 -72.52
N LYS A 139 7.49 -27.91 -71.23
CA LYS A 139 7.72 -29.24 -70.64
C LYS A 139 6.85 -29.44 -69.42
N GLU A 140 6.45 -30.68 -69.17
CA GLU A 140 5.83 -31.10 -67.92
C GLU A 140 6.62 -32.25 -67.32
N THR A 141 6.96 -32.13 -66.04
CA THR A 141 7.73 -33.14 -65.30
C THR A 141 7.04 -33.43 -63.97
N ILE A 142 6.92 -34.70 -63.58
CA ILE A 142 6.42 -35.12 -62.27
C ILE A 142 7.61 -35.53 -61.42
N TYR A 143 7.75 -34.89 -60.25
CA TYR A 143 8.76 -35.19 -59.25
C TYR A 143 8.13 -35.95 -58.08
N ASN A 144 8.73 -37.07 -57.71
CA ASN A 144 8.34 -37.92 -56.59
C ASN A 144 9.18 -37.59 -55.34
N ALA A 145 8.79 -38.13 -54.19
CA ALA A 145 9.51 -37.98 -52.94
C ALA A 145 11.01 -38.30 -53.09
N ASN A 146 11.84 -37.46 -52.47
CA ASN A 146 13.30 -37.39 -52.51
C ASN A 146 13.94 -36.82 -53.79
N GLU A 147 13.19 -36.60 -54.87
CA GLU A 147 13.74 -35.97 -56.07
C GLU A 147 13.92 -34.46 -55.90
N VAL A 148 14.96 -33.92 -56.55
CA VAL A 148 15.34 -32.49 -56.51
C VAL A 148 15.25 -31.88 -57.91
N ALA A 149 14.67 -30.69 -57.99
CA ALA A 149 14.51 -29.88 -59.19
C ALA A 149 15.22 -28.53 -59.03
N TYR A 150 15.60 -27.92 -60.15
CA TYR A 150 16.25 -26.61 -60.21
C TYR A 150 15.50 -25.69 -61.17
N MET A 151 15.33 -24.42 -60.77
CA MET A 151 14.67 -23.41 -61.59
C MET A 151 15.32 -22.03 -61.44
N SER A 152 15.34 -21.27 -62.54
CA SER A 152 15.68 -19.84 -62.56
C SER A 152 15.00 -19.16 -63.75
N ASP A 153 14.98 -17.83 -63.76
CA ASP A 153 14.31 -17.05 -64.82
C ASP A 153 14.95 -17.24 -66.21
N THR A 154 16.20 -17.71 -66.28
CA THR A 154 16.87 -18.07 -67.54
C THR A 154 16.35 -19.38 -68.13
N VAL A 155 15.75 -20.26 -67.31
CA VAL A 155 15.14 -21.52 -67.73
C VAL A 155 13.73 -21.30 -68.28
N GLY A 156 12.97 -20.38 -67.69
CA GLY A 156 11.62 -20.02 -68.14
C GLY A 156 10.71 -19.52 -67.01
N LEU A 157 9.41 -19.65 -67.20
CA LEU A 157 8.39 -19.47 -66.16
C LEU A 157 7.86 -20.84 -65.75
N HIS A 158 7.39 -21.01 -64.51
CA HIS A 158 6.84 -22.32 -64.14
C HIS A 158 5.60 -22.28 -63.26
N ARG A 159 4.94 -23.43 -63.17
CA ARG A 159 3.83 -23.72 -62.26
C ARG A 159 4.09 -25.04 -61.58
N ILE A 160 3.90 -25.08 -60.26
CA ILE A 160 3.96 -26.30 -59.46
C ILE A 160 2.53 -26.67 -59.04
N SER A 161 2.17 -27.93 -59.19
CA SER A 161 0.85 -28.44 -58.85
C SER A 161 0.94 -29.76 -58.08
N ASN A 162 0.04 -29.96 -57.13
CA ASN A 162 -0.15 -31.25 -56.48
C ASN A 162 -1.18 -32.05 -57.29
N PRO A 163 -0.77 -33.10 -58.03
CA PRO A 163 -1.69 -33.89 -58.86
C PRO A 163 -2.58 -34.83 -58.04
N ASN A 164 -2.27 -35.08 -56.76
CA ASN A 164 -3.06 -35.96 -55.90
C ASN A 164 -4.32 -35.20 -55.42
N PRO A 165 -5.54 -35.73 -55.65
CA PRO A 165 -6.77 -35.06 -55.29
C PRO A 165 -7.11 -35.15 -53.78
N ASN A 166 -6.46 -36.05 -53.04
CA ASN A 166 -6.84 -36.39 -51.67
C ASN A 166 -5.73 -36.13 -50.64
N GLU A 167 -4.46 -36.10 -51.04
CA GLU A 167 -3.33 -36.00 -50.10
C GLU A 167 -2.50 -34.73 -50.32
N PHE A 168 -2.01 -34.17 -49.21
CA PHE A 168 -1.06 -33.07 -49.25
C PHE A 168 0.31 -33.54 -49.73
N ALA A 169 0.97 -32.70 -50.51
CA ALA A 169 2.37 -32.87 -50.87
C ALA A 169 3.23 -31.82 -50.15
N VAL A 170 4.48 -32.17 -49.82
CA VAL A 170 5.40 -31.29 -49.09
C VAL A 170 6.71 -31.19 -49.85
N SER A 171 7.25 -29.98 -49.96
CA SER A 171 8.52 -29.71 -50.64
C SER A 171 9.37 -28.70 -49.89
N LEU A 172 10.69 -28.90 -49.90
CA LEU A 172 11.70 -27.98 -49.41
C LEU A 172 12.20 -27.09 -50.56
N HIS A 173 12.27 -25.78 -50.36
CA HIS A 173 12.66 -24.79 -51.36
C HIS A 173 13.79 -23.91 -50.83
N LEU A 174 14.93 -23.90 -51.52
CA LEU A 174 16.04 -22.99 -51.28
C LEU A 174 16.03 -21.89 -52.35
N TYR A 175 15.82 -20.65 -51.94
CA TYR A 175 15.83 -19.49 -52.83
C TYR A 175 17.03 -18.59 -52.60
N THR A 176 17.77 -18.24 -53.66
CA THR A 176 18.95 -17.36 -53.56
C THR A 176 19.10 -16.44 -54.79
N PRO A 177 19.29 -15.12 -54.61
CA PRO A 177 19.03 -14.38 -53.39
C PRO A 177 17.54 -14.45 -52.97
N PRO A 178 17.20 -14.17 -51.71
CA PRO A 178 15.82 -14.09 -51.29
C PRO A 178 15.10 -12.96 -52.02
N TYR A 179 13.96 -13.25 -52.66
CA TYR A 179 13.18 -12.27 -53.41
C TYR A 179 11.95 -11.80 -52.62
N GLY A 180 11.71 -10.48 -52.62
CA GLY A 180 10.58 -9.84 -51.95
C GLY A 180 9.32 -9.72 -52.80
N SER A 181 9.39 -10.06 -54.08
CA SER A 181 8.25 -10.04 -55.01
C SER A 181 8.49 -10.97 -56.19
N CYS A 182 7.44 -11.53 -56.77
CA CYS A 182 7.48 -12.20 -58.06
C CYS A 182 6.34 -11.75 -58.96
N SER A 183 6.53 -11.88 -60.27
CA SER A 183 5.52 -11.62 -61.28
C SER A 183 4.70 -12.88 -61.52
N ARG A 184 3.38 -12.77 -61.41
CA ARG A 184 2.43 -13.79 -61.82
C ARG A 184 1.95 -13.51 -63.23
N PHE A 185 1.96 -14.51 -64.09
CA PHE A 185 1.56 -14.38 -65.48
C PHE A 185 0.17 -14.98 -65.70
N CYS A 186 -0.69 -14.22 -66.37
CA CYS A 186 -2.02 -14.70 -66.74
C CYS A 186 -1.93 -15.69 -67.91
N GLU A 187 -2.37 -16.94 -67.70
CA GLU A 187 -2.30 -18.01 -68.72
C GLU A 187 -3.03 -17.66 -70.03
N LYS A 188 -4.09 -16.85 -69.97
CA LYS A 188 -4.85 -16.45 -71.17
C LYS A 188 -4.25 -15.27 -71.91
N THR A 189 -3.57 -14.35 -71.20
CA THR A 189 -3.20 -13.04 -71.74
C THR A 189 -1.71 -12.75 -71.79
N GLY A 190 -0.89 -13.50 -71.04
CA GLY A 190 0.55 -13.24 -70.87
C GLY A 190 0.88 -12.04 -70.00
N LYS A 191 -0.11 -11.27 -69.53
CA LYS A 191 0.13 -10.10 -68.69
C LYS A 191 0.71 -10.50 -67.33
N ALA A 192 1.76 -9.79 -66.93
CA ALA A 192 2.45 -9.95 -65.66
C ALA A 192 1.84 -9.02 -64.59
N THR A 193 1.60 -9.57 -63.40
CA THR A 193 1.23 -8.80 -62.21
C THR A 193 2.26 -9.06 -61.12
N VAL A 194 2.96 -8.00 -60.69
CA VAL A 194 3.94 -8.09 -59.60
C VAL A 194 3.19 -8.28 -58.27
N VAL A 195 3.53 -9.33 -57.54
CA VAL A 195 2.96 -9.66 -56.24
C VAL A 195 4.06 -9.67 -55.18
N PRO A 196 3.90 -8.91 -54.08
CA PRO A 196 4.84 -8.95 -52.97
C PRO A 196 4.79 -10.32 -52.28
N GLN A 197 5.95 -10.85 -51.92
CA GLN A 197 6.14 -12.17 -51.31
C GLN A 197 6.52 -12.04 -49.82
N ASN A 198 5.98 -11.02 -49.15
CA ASN A 198 6.41 -10.54 -47.82
C ASN A 198 5.82 -11.30 -46.62
N HIS A 199 5.05 -12.37 -46.84
CA HIS A 199 4.35 -13.09 -45.76
C HIS A 199 4.62 -14.59 -45.80
N TYR A 200 5.27 -15.09 -44.74
CA TYR A 200 5.34 -16.52 -44.43
C TYR A 200 4.09 -16.95 -43.65
N TYR A 201 3.65 -18.19 -43.84
CA TYR A 201 2.56 -18.77 -43.07
C TYR A 201 3.00 -19.05 -41.62
N SER A 202 4.25 -19.51 -41.45
CA SER A 202 4.94 -19.61 -40.16
C SER A 202 6.42 -19.25 -40.30
N ASP A 203 7.02 -18.63 -39.27
CA ASP A 203 8.46 -18.30 -39.23
C ASP A 203 9.15 -19.08 -38.11
N TYR A 204 9.95 -20.08 -38.51
CA TYR A 204 10.76 -20.91 -37.61
C TYR A 204 12.25 -20.56 -37.64
N SER A 205 12.64 -19.46 -38.31
CA SER A 205 14.05 -18.99 -38.34
C SER A 205 14.58 -18.55 -36.96
N GLY A 206 13.78 -18.71 -35.91
CA GLY A 206 14.05 -18.31 -34.53
C GLY A 206 14.57 -19.43 -33.64
N GLU A 207 15.70 -20.05 -34.01
CA GLU A 207 16.72 -20.39 -33.01
C GLU A 207 18.06 -19.67 -33.24
N HIS A 208 18.20 -18.90 -34.32
CA HIS A 208 19.32 -17.95 -34.48
C HIS A 208 18.92 -16.56 -35.03
N SER A 209 17.63 -16.22 -35.10
CA SER A 209 17.18 -14.87 -35.52
C SER A 209 17.13 -13.81 -34.42
N ALA A 210 17.46 -14.17 -33.17
CA ALA A 210 17.50 -13.24 -32.05
C ALA A 210 18.62 -12.19 -32.19
N GLN A 211 19.71 -12.45 -32.91
CA GLN A 211 20.80 -11.47 -33.06
C GLN A 211 20.58 -10.47 -34.21
N GLN A 212 20.01 -10.88 -35.35
CA GLN A 212 19.89 -9.98 -36.53
C GLN A 212 18.63 -9.10 -36.53
N ASN A 213 17.48 -9.59 -36.03
CA ASN A 213 16.29 -8.74 -35.88
C ASN A 213 16.50 -7.65 -34.83
N VAL A 214 17.22 -8.02 -33.78
CA VAL A 214 17.58 -7.14 -32.69
C VAL A 214 18.49 -6.00 -33.17
N LEU A 215 19.44 -6.23 -34.10
CA LEU A 215 20.26 -5.18 -34.73
C LEU A 215 19.48 -4.22 -35.65
N ARG A 216 18.42 -4.69 -36.32
CA ARG A 216 17.65 -3.89 -37.28
C ARG A 216 16.61 -2.97 -36.62
N PHE A 217 16.05 -3.40 -35.49
CA PHE A 217 15.16 -2.58 -34.67
C PHE A 217 15.89 -1.89 -33.49
N TRP A 218 17.16 -2.23 -33.23
CA TRP A 218 17.97 -1.72 -32.12
C TRP A 218 17.85 -0.20 -31.89
N PRO A 219 17.87 0.66 -32.94
CA PRO A 219 17.85 2.10 -32.74
C PRO A 219 16.51 2.65 -32.20
N ALA A 220 15.39 1.94 -32.42
CA ALA A 220 14.06 2.34 -31.96
C ALA A 220 13.56 1.53 -30.74
N LEU A 221 14.03 0.29 -30.61
CA LEU A 221 13.65 -0.61 -29.52
C LEU A 221 14.44 -0.32 -28.24
N PHE A 222 15.71 0.10 -28.34
CA PHE A 222 16.55 0.39 -27.17
C PHE A 222 16.05 1.57 -26.33
N PRO A 223 15.58 2.70 -26.91
CA PRO A 223 14.94 3.79 -26.15
C PRO A 223 13.64 3.37 -25.46
N LEU A 224 12.78 2.64 -26.16
CA LEU A 224 11.50 2.18 -25.63
C LEU A 224 11.69 1.15 -24.51
N LEU A 225 12.59 0.19 -24.74
CA LEU A 225 12.96 -0.82 -23.76
C LEU A 225 13.60 -0.14 -22.54
N LEU A 226 14.48 0.84 -22.73
CA LEU A 226 15.08 1.59 -21.62
C LEU A 226 14.03 2.37 -20.82
N VAL A 227 13.06 3.03 -21.48
CA VAL A 227 11.98 3.76 -20.79
C VAL A 227 11.16 2.81 -19.93
N VAL A 228 10.78 1.66 -20.49
CA VAL A 228 9.96 0.64 -19.80
C VAL A 228 10.75 -0.01 -18.67
N THR A 229 12.00 -0.43 -18.90
CA THR A 229 12.83 -1.10 -17.89
C THR A 229 13.34 -0.15 -16.83
N SER A 230 13.64 1.11 -17.16
CA SER A 230 13.95 2.15 -16.17
C SER A 230 12.72 2.49 -15.34
N ALA A 231 11.52 2.51 -15.94
CA ALA A 231 10.29 2.78 -15.19
C ALA A 231 10.03 1.61 -14.24
N LEU A 232 10.09 0.38 -14.75
CA LEU A 232 9.94 -0.84 -13.96
C LEU A 232 10.98 -0.90 -12.83
N SER A 233 12.25 -0.62 -13.12
CA SER A 233 13.34 -0.54 -12.14
C SER A 233 13.02 0.46 -11.03
N THR A 234 12.53 1.66 -11.35
CA THR A 234 12.14 2.65 -10.33
C THR A 234 10.91 2.25 -9.51
N VAL A 235 10.05 1.38 -10.03
CA VAL A 235 8.85 0.89 -9.34
C VAL A 235 9.17 -0.33 -8.45
N THR A 236 10.04 -1.24 -8.92
CA THR A 236 10.23 -2.57 -8.33
C THR A 236 11.51 -2.72 -7.52
N ILE A 237 12.55 -1.91 -7.74
CA ILE A 237 13.86 -2.06 -7.09
C ILE A 237 13.96 -1.16 -5.85
N PRO A 238 14.23 -1.70 -4.64
CA PRO A 238 14.43 -0.90 -3.44
C PRO A 238 15.62 0.06 -3.58
N ALA A 239 15.50 1.32 -3.15
CA ALA A 239 16.54 2.36 -3.26
C ALA A 239 17.80 2.13 -2.38
N ARG A 240 18.06 0.89 -1.93
CA ARG A 240 18.97 0.59 -0.81
C ARG A 240 20.46 0.87 -1.12
N HIS A 241 20.88 0.85 -2.40
CA HIS A 241 22.28 1.06 -2.81
C HIS A 241 22.46 1.90 -4.10
N SER A 242 21.48 2.72 -4.47
CA SER A 242 21.47 3.39 -5.79
C SER A 242 22.70 4.24 -6.11
N LEU A 243 23.31 4.90 -5.11
CA LEU A 243 24.50 5.73 -5.33
C LEU A 243 25.75 4.86 -5.49
N PHE A 244 25.86 3.80 -4.69
CA PHE A 244 26.93 2.81 -4.81
C PHE A 244 26.87 2.06 -6.15
N VAL A 245 25.69 1.62 -6.56
CA VAL A 245 25.41 0.97 -7.86
C VAL A 245 25.81 1.89 -9.01
N ASN A 246 25.42 3.17 -8.95
CA ASN A 246 25.85 4.16 -9.93
C ASN A 246 27.38 4.36 -9.92
N ALA A 247 28.01 4.40 -8.75
CA ALA A 247 29.46 4.54 -8.64
C ALA A 247 30.21 3.38 -9.33
N VAL A 248 29.76 2.14 -9.11
CA VAL A 248 30.34 0.93 -9.73
C VAL A 248 30.10 0.91 -11.24
N ALA A 249 28.89 1.26 -11.69
CA ALA A 249 28.56 1.30 -13.11
C ALA A 249 29.43 2.32 -13.87
N TRP A 250 29.55 3.54 -13.34
CA TRP A 250 30.38 4.57 -13.97
C TRP A 250 31.87 4.31 -13.83
N LEU A 251 32.31 3.60 -12.78
CA LEU A 251 33.69 3.11 -12.66
C LEU A 251 34.01 2.08 -13.76
N ALA A 252 33.09 1.17 -14.06
CA ALA A 252 33.26 0.21 -15.14
C ALA A 252 33.39 0.90 -16.51
N VAL A 253 32.56 1.93 -16.77
CA VAL A 253 32.68 2.77 -17.98
C VAL A 253 34.02 3.50 -18.03
N ALA A 254 34.45 4.11 -16.92
CA ALA A 254 35.73 4.80 -16.83
C ALA A 254 36.93 3.86 -17.06
N LEU A 255 36.89 2.65 -16.51
CA LEU A 255 37.93 1.63 -16.69
C LEU A 255 37.95 1.10 -18.13
N TYR A 256 36.78 0.83 -18.73
CA TYR A 256 36.68 0.36 -20.11
C TYR A 256 37.34 1.34 -21.09
N TYR A 257 37.00 2.62 -21.00
CA TYR A 257 37.64 3.64 -21.84
C TYR A 257 39.08 3.93 -21.41
N GLY A 258 39.41 3.81 -20.12
CA GLY A 258 40.78 3.92 -19.62
C GLY A 258 41.74 2.85 -20.16
N VAL A 259 41.24 1.65 -20.46
CA VAL A 259 42.00 0.60 -21.15
C VAL A 259 42.23 0.95 -22.62
N LYS A 260 41.25 1.57 -23.28
CA LYS A 260 41.32 1.93 -24.70
C LYS A 260 42.18 3.16 -24.99
N VAL A 261 42.07 4.22 -24.19
CA VAL A 261 42.74 5.52 -24.42
C VAL A 261 43.75 5.90 -23.33
N GLY A 262 44.12 4.93 -22.47
CA GLY A 262 45.02 5.12 -21.33
C GLY A 262 44.36 5.81 -20.12
N ILE A 263 44.97 5.68 -18.92
CA ILE A 263 44.48 6.28 -17.67
C ILE A 263 44.94 7.75 -17.52
N ARG A 264 46.06 8.11 -18.15
CA ARG A 264 46.59 9.48 -18.20
C ARG A 264 46.58 9.96 -19.65
N SER A 265 45.70 10.90 -19.99
CA SER A 265 45.71 11.51 -21.33
C SER A 265 46.88 12.50 -21.44
N GLY A 266 47.81 12.27 -22.37
CA GLY A 266 48.82 13.25 -22.76
C GLY A 266 48.18 14.41 -23.54
N LYS A 267 48.68 15.64 -23.30
CA LYS A 267 48.39 16.89 -24.06
C LYS A 267 46.91 17.24 -24.31
N ARG A 268 46.03 17.20 -23.30
CA ARG A 268 44.70 17.82 -23.36
C ARG A 268 44.71 19.23 -22.77
N SER A 269 43.97 20.16 -23.38
CA SER A 269 43.76 21.51 -22.81
C SER A 269 43.20 21.43 -21.37
N PRO A 270 43.79 22.14 -20.39
CA PRO A 270 43.29 22.19 -19.01
C PRO A 270 41.81 22.60 -18.94
N TYR A 271 41.35 23.41 -19.89
CA TYR A 271 39.98 23.89 -20.01
C TYR A 271 39.00 22.76 -20.33
N LYS A 272 39.25 21.97 -21.40
CA LYS A 272 38.38 20.83 -21.77
C LYS A 272 38.29 19.81 -20.64
N ARG A 273 39.39 19.56 -19.92
CA ARG A 273 39.39 18.67 -18.75
C ARG A 273 38.51 19.20 -17.62
N ARG A 274 38.59 20.49 -17.27
CA ARG A 274 37.72 21.11 -16.25
C ARG A 274 36.25 21.06 -16.61
N LEU A 275 35.91 21.32 -17.88
CA LEU A 275 34.53 21.28 -18.36
C LEU A 275 33.93 19.87 -18.28
N THR A 276 34.71 18.88 -18.69
CA THR A 276 34.32 17.45 -18.65
C THR A 276 34.12 16.97 -17.21
N TRP A 277 35.02 17.33 -16.30
CA TRP A 277 34.90 16.99 -14.88
C TRP A 277 33.71 17.72 -14.22
N SER A 278 33.42 18.97 -14.61
CA SER A 278 32.26 19.72 -14.11
C SER A 278 30.94 19.10 -14.60
N SER A 279 30.90 18.64 -15.85
CA SER A 279 29.78 17.85 -16.38
C SER A 279 29.53 16.59 -15.56
N GLY A 280 30.58 15.81 -15.24
CA GLY A 280 30.45 14.61 -14.42
C GLY A 280 30.01 14.89 -12.98
N ILE A 281 30.52 15.96 -12.35
CA ILE A 281 30.11 16.36 -10.99
C ILE A 281 28.64 16.76 -10.95
N LEU A 282 28.15 17.55 -11.93
CA LEU A 282 26.74 17.92 -12.01
C LEU A 282 25.86 16.68 -12.19
N TYR A 283 26.27 15.73 -13.03
CA TYR A 283 25.53 14.49 -13.21
C TYR A 283 25.46 13.67 -11.91
N ALA A 284 26.56 13.59 -11.15
CA ALA A 284 26.57 12.92 -9.85
C ALA A 284 25.66 13.60 -8.81
N LEU A 285 25.63 14.94 -8.78
CA LEU A 285 24.71 15.69 -7.91
C LEU A 285 23.23 15.42 -8.26
N ALA A 286 22.92 15.20 -9.54
CA ALA A 286 21.58 14.80 -9.95
C ALA A 286 21.17 13.45 -9.36
N GLN A 287 22.08 12.47 -9.38
CA GLN A 287 21.85 11.14 -8.81
C GLN A 287 21.69 11.19 -7.28
N ILE A 288 22.44 12.07 -6.60
CA ILE A 288 22.29 12.31 -5.16
C ILE A 288 20.91 12.90 -4.83
N CYS A 289 20.44 13.87 -5.63
CA CYS A 289 19.11 14.46 -5.44
C CYS A 289 17.98 13.44 -5.67
N GLU A 290 18.13 12.58 -6.68
CA GLU A 290 17.17 11.52 -6.99
C GLU A 290 17.09 10.49 -5.85
N ARG A 291 18.24 10.07 -5.31
CA ARG A 291 18.31 9.20 -4.12
C ARG A 291 17.70 9.85 -2.88
N ALA A 292 18.03 11.11 -2.61
CA ALA A 292 17.50 11.86 -1.47
C ALA A 292 15.98 12.08 -1.55
N SER A 293 15.40 12.15 -2.76
CA SER A 293 13.95 12.27 -2.96
C SER A 293 13.18 10.97 -2.63
N SER A 294 13.87 9.83 -2.66
CA SER A 294 13.29 8.49 -2.46
C SER A 294 13.46 7.96 -1.03
N ASP A 295 14.26 8.61 -0.18
CA ASP A 295 14.43 8.26 1.24
C ASP A 295 13.57 9.15 2.14
N ARG A 296 12.72 8.56 2.99
CA ARG A 296 11.83 9.34 3.86
C ARG A 296 12.50 9.83 5.16
N ASP A 297 13.59 9.20 5.61
CA ASP A 297 14.08 9.37 6.99
C ASP A 297 15.54 9.87 7.12
N SER A 298 16.27 10.11 6.03
CA SER A 298 17.67 10.52 6.12
C SER A 298 18.09 11.41 4.96
N LEU A 299 18.40 12.70 5.21
CA LEU A 299 19.44 13.52 4.52
C LEU A 299 19.30 15.04 4.77
N TRP A 300 19.35 15.47 6.03
CA TRP A 300 19.37 16.89 6.43
C TRP A 300 20.62 17.68 5.95
N TRP A 301 21.71 17.00 5.56
CA TRP A 301 22.93 17.66 5.08
C TRP A 301 22.95 17.93 3.56
N SER A 302 22.22 17.14 2.75
CA SER A 302 22.08 17.39 1.30
C SER A 302 21.38 18.73 1.01
N GLN A 303 20.48 19.11 1.92
CA GLN A 303 19.72 20.36 1.88
C GLN A 303 20.61 21.60 2.15
N SER A 304 21.71 21.43 2.90
CA SER A 304 22.59 22.53 3.33
C SER A 304 23.79 22.77 2.41
N LEU A 305 24.29 21.74 1.71
CA LEU A 305 25.50 21.83 0.88
C LEU A 305 25.24 22.13 -0.60
N LEU A 306 24.04 21.86 -1.11
CA LEU A 306 23.66 22.05 -2.52
C LEU A 306 23.82 23.50 -3.01
N PRO A 307 23.35 24.53 -2.27
CA PRO A 307 23.49 25.93 -2.72
C PRO A 307 24.94 26.40 -2.81
N VAL A 308 25.81 25.88 -1.93
CA VAL A 308 27.25 26.20 -1.91
C VAL A 308 27.97 25.55 -3.10
N ALA A 309 27.62 24.31 -3.45
CA ALA A 309 28.15 23.63 -4.63
C ALA A 309 27.75 24.35 -5.94
N ILE A 310 26.50 24.81 -6.05
CA ILE A 310 26.01 25.61 -7.18
C ILE A 310 26.76 26.94 -7.30
N TYR A 311 26.95 27.65 -6.18
CA TYR A 311 27.67 28.92 -6.15
C TYR A 311 29.14 28.77 -6.59
N LEU A 312 29.82 27.72 -6.14
CA LEU A 312 31.21 27.45 -6.53
C LEU A 312 31.34 27.07 -8.02
N LEU A 313 30.40 26.29 -8.57
CA LEU A 313 30.37 25.91 -10.00
C LEU A 313 30.07 27.08 -10.94
N ILE A 314 29.15 27.98 -10.56
CA ILE A 314 28.85 29.19 -11.36
C ILE A 314 30.03 30.15 -11.33
N ARG A 315 30.73 30.26 -10.19
CA ARG A 315 31.91 31.13 -10.03
C ARG A 315 33.11 30.64 -10.85
N THR A 316 33.39 29.33 -10.86
CA THR A 316 34.48 28.76 -11.69
C THR A 316 34.19 28.83 -13.18
N ALA A 317 32.92 28.72 -13.60
CA ALA A 317 32.52 28.88 -14.99
C ALA A 317 32.56 30.36 -15.48
N SER A 318 32.41 31.33 -14.56
CA SER A 318 32.40 32.76 -14.89
C SER A 318 33.80 33.39 -14.94
N ASP A 319 34.73 32.96 -14.08
CA ASP A 319 36.07 33.58 -13.92
C ASP A 319 37.01 33.41 -15.14
N GLU A 320 36.78 32.45 -16.03
CA GLU A 320 37.65 32.25 -17.23
C GLU A 320 37.14 32.93 -18.51
N SER A 321 36.00 33.62 -18.46
CA SER A 321 35.46 34.39 -19.61
C SER A 321 36.17 35.72 -19.89
N HIS A 322 37.15 36.10 -19.05
CA HIS A 322 37.83 37.39 -19.10
C HIS A 322 39.30 37.37 -19.58
N THR A 323 39.89 36.22 -19.93
CA THR A 323 41.34 36.14 -20.19
C THR A 323 41.78 35.81 -21.63
N SER A 324 40.88 35.78 -22.62
CA SER A 324 41.29 35.67 -24.04
C SER A 324 40.65 36.76 -24.92
N ASN A 325 41.52 37.62 -25.48
CA ASN A 325 41.16 38.61 -26.50
C ASN A 325 40.54 37.91 -27.73
N PRO A 326 39.44 38.43 -28.32
CA PRO A 326 38.82 37.78 -29.47
C PRO A 326 39.51 38.21 -30.77
N PRO A 327 39.83 37.30 -31.71
CA PRO A 327 39.92 37.66 -33.12
C PRO A 327 38.51 37.88 -33.67
N SER A 328 38.40 38.91 -34.49
CA SER A 328 37.23 39.32 -35.26
C SER A 328 36.62 38.17 -36.09
N ASP A 329 35.29 38.20 -36.25
CA ASP A 329 34.42 37.27 -37.00
C ASP A 329 33.93 35.99 -36.31
N GLN A 330 33.34 36.10 -35.11
CA GLN A 330 32.30 35.15 -34.67
C GLN A 330 30.88 35.72 -34.91
N PRO A 331 29.99 35.02 -35.65
CA PRO A 331 28.71 35.57 -36.04
C PRO A 331 27.72 35.65 -34.87
N SER A 332 26.95 36.73 -34.88
CA SER A 332 25.94 37.22 -33.92
C SER A 332 24.78 36.26 -33.60
N THR A 333 24.80 35.02 -34.09
CA THR A 333 23.80 33.97 -33.87
C THR A 333 24.02 33.22 -32.55
N LEU A 334 25.27 32.97 -32.16
CA LEU A 334 25.64 32.21 -30.94
C LEU A 334 25.34 32.97 -29.64
N LYS A 335 25.51 34.31 -29.62
CA LYS A 335 25.06 35.16 -28.50
C LYS A 335 23.53 35.19 -28.36
N ARG A 336 22.79 35.07 -29.48
CA ARG A 336 21.31 35.04 -29.49
C ARG A 336 20.77 33.68 -29.03
N ILE A 337 21.35 32.57 -29.50
CA ILE A 337 20.94 31.21 -29.09
C ILE A 337 21.24 30.97 -27.59
N ARG A 338 22.42 31.39 -27.08
CA ARG A 338 22.74 31.34 -25.64
C ARG A 338 21.78 32.15 -24.76
N ALA A 339 21.33 33.32 -25.22
CA ALA A 339 20.42 34.15 -24.41
C ALA A 339 18.98 33.62 -24.41
N THR A 340 18.44 33.17 -25.55
CA THR A 340 17.04 32.74 -25.66
C THR A 340 16.77 31.34 -25.10
N GLY A 341 17.71 30.40 -25.23
CA GLY A 341 17.58 29.04 -24.68
C GLY A 341 17.67 29.03 -23.14
N THR A 342 18.63 29.78 -22.59
CA THR A 342 18.84 29.87 -21.14
C THR A 342 17.69 30.60 -20.43
N ILE A 343 17.18 31.70 -21.02
CA ILE A 343 16.04 32.45 -20.45
C ILE A 343 14.73 31.65 -20.55
N ARG A 344 14.48 30.92 -21.65
CA ARG A 344 13.29 30.05 -21.78
C ARG A 344 13.33 28.88 -20.80
N LEU A 345 14.50 28.25 -20.63
CA LEU A 345 14.69 27.18 -19.65
C LEU A 345 14.46 27.71 -18.22
N LEU A 346 15.00 28.89 -17.87
CA LEU A 346 14.79 29.54 -16.57
C LEU A 346 13.32 29.90 -16.34
N THR A 347 12.60 30.39 -17.36
CA THR A 347 11.19 30.82 -17.22
C THR A 347 10.25 29.63 -17.08
N ILE A 348 10.49 28.54 -17.82
CA ILE A 348 9.70 27.30 -17.74
C ILE A 348 9.97 26.58 -16.41
N THR A 349 11.22 26.55 -15.94
CA THR A 349 11.59 25.92 -14.66
C THR A 349 11.15 26.74 -13.45
N THR A 350 11.20 28.08 -13.52
CA THR A 350 10.66 28.95 -12.45
C THR A 350 9.14 28.88 -12.40
N GLY A 351 8.45 28.88 -13.56
CA GLY A 351 7.00 28.69 -13.63
C GLY A 351 6.55 27.32 -13.12
N SER A 352 7.27 26.26 -13.45
CA SER A 352 6.98 24.90 -12.97
C SER A 352 7.26 24.74 -11.47
N SER A 353 8.31 25.40 -10.96
CA SER A 353 8.63 25.46 -9.53
C SER A 353 7.58 26.22 -8.72
N VAL A 354 7.06 27.35 -9.21
CA VAL A 354 5.99 28.14 -8.56
C VAL A 354 4.67 27.36 -8.53
N VAL A 355 4.34 26.61 -9.58
CA VAL A 355 3.15 25.75 -9.63
C VAL A 355 3.30 24.53 -8.70
N ALA A 356 4.49 23.94 -8.60
CA ALA A 356 4.77 22.86 -7.65
C ALA A 356 4.73 23.34 -6.18
N LEU A 357 5.19 24.58 -5.91
CA LEU A 357 5.11 25.24 -4.60
C LEU A 357 3.68 25.62 -4.20
N ALA A 358 2.79 25.88 -5.16
CA ALA A 358 1.39 26.24 -4.90
C ALA A 358 0.47 25.03 -4.66
N CYS A 359 0.91 23.81 -5.00
CA CYS A 359 0.14 22.57 -4.82
C CYS A 359 0.47 21.91 -3.47
N ALA A 360 -0.32 22.22 -2.44
CA ALA A 360 -0.12 21.83 -1.03
C ALA A 360 -0.16 20.32 -0.68
N PHE A 361 -0.05 19.41 -1.65
CA PHE A 361 -0.22 17.96 -1.43
C PHE A 361 1.00 17.09 -1.78
N VAL A 362 2.09 17.67 -2.26
CA VAL A 362 3.38 16.96 -2.38
C VAL A 362 4.28 17.43 -1.25
N ARG A 363 4.82 16.51 -0.43
CA ARG A 363 5.76 16.86 0.67
C ARG A 363 6.87 17.75 0.10
N PHE A 364 6.90 19.02 0.53
CA PHE A 364 7.64 20.16 -0.03
C PHE A 364 9.07 19.83 -0.51
N TYR A 365 9.81 19.02 0.24
CA TYR A 365 11.20 18.66 -0.03
C TYR A 365 11.40 17.66 -1.18
N ILE A 366 10.44 16.75 -1.43
CA ILE A 366 10.53 15.74 -2.51
C ILE A 366 10.41 16.41 -3.89
N GLY A 367 9.52 17.41 -3.99
CA GLY A 367 9.36 18.21 -5.21
C GLY A 367 10.61 19.01 -5.55
N VAL A 368 11.19 19.69 -4.55
CA VAL A 368 12.41 20.49 -4.72
C VAL A 368 13.61 19.63 -5.14
N LEU A 369 13.83 18.48 -4.48
CA LEU A 369 14.93 17.57 -4.84
C LEU A 369 14.75 16.95 -6.23
N GLY A 370 13.51 16.62 -6.62
CA GLY A 370 13.22 16.15 -7.98
C GLY A 370 13.53 17.20 -9.04
N ILE A 371 13.22 18.47 -8.79
CA ILE A 371 13.55 19.58 -9.71
C ILE A 371 15.06 19.79 -9.80
N CYS A 372 15.78 19.79 -8.68
CA CYS A 372 17.24 19.88 -8.67
C CYS A 372 17.91 18.76 -9.47
N SER A 373 17.42 17.52 -9.34
CA SER A 373 17.93 16.38 -10.12
C SER A 373 17.80 16.60 -11.63
N VAL A 374 16.64 17.06 -12.10
CA VAL A 374 16.40 17.35 -13.51
C VAL A 374 17.29 18.48 -14.03
N LEU A 375 17.42 19.57 -13.25
CA LEU A 375 18.25 20.71 -13.60
C LEU A 375 19.73 20.32 -13.72
N PHE A 376 20.25 19.55 -12.77
CA PHE A 376 21.63 19.09 -12.79
C PHE A 376 21.92 18.12 -13.93
N THR A 377 20.98 17.22 -14.23
CA THR A 377 21.09 16.30 -15.38
C THR A 377 21.17 17.08 -16.68
N ALA A 378 20.26 18.04 -16.90
CA ALA A 378 20.26 18.86 -18.10
C ALA A 378 21.54 19.71 -18.24
N GLY A 379 22.00 20.33 -17.15
CA GLY A 379 23.24 21.11 -17.14
C GLY A 379 24.48 20.26 -17.42
N ALA A 380 24.58 19.06 -16.82
CA ALA A 380 25.67 18.13 -17.06
C ALA A 380 25.77 17.73 -18.54
N LEU A 381 24.63 17.43 -19.14
CA LEU A 381 24.52 16.92 -20.50
C LEU A 381 24.80 17.99 -21.56
N LEU A 382 24.38 19.24 -21.33
CA LEU A 382 24.75 20.38 -22.18
C LEU A 382 26.26 20.66 -22.16
N LEU A 383 26.89 20.54 -20.99
CA LEU A 383 28.35 20.71 -20.87
C LEU A 383 29.13 19.57 -21.55
N LEU A 384 28.59 18.34 -21.50
CA LEU A 384 29.18 17.19 -22.18
C LEU A 384 29.13 17.38 -23.71
N GLU A 385 27.96 17.75 -24.24
CA GLU A 385 27.77 17.99 -25.67
C GLU A 385 28.70 19.10 -26.18
N TYR A 386 28.80 20.21 -25.44
CA TYR A 386 29.74 21.29 -25.77
C TYR A 386 31.20 20.82 -25.76
N SER A 387 31.59 19.93 -24.84
CA SER A 387 32.95 19.41 -24.76
C SER A 387 33.32 18.45 -25.90
N LEU A 388 32.32 17.80 -26.52
CA LEU A 388 32.50 16.85 -27.62
C LEU A 388 32.58 17.53 -28.99
N HIS A 389 31.86 18.63 -29.22
CA HIS A 389 31.72 19.25 -30.54
C HIS A 389 32.60 20.51 -30.79
N HIS A 390 33.49 20.88 -29.88
CA HIS A 390 34.18 22.18 -29.94
C HIS A 390 35.19 22.35 -31.11
N ASP A 391 35.64 21.27 -31.76
CA ASP A 391 36.73 21.34 -32.76
C ASP A 391 36.28 21.17 -34.23
N GLU A 392 35.01 20.86 -34.50
CA GLU A 392 34.54 20.56 -35.88
C GLU A 392 34.19 21.80 -36.74
N GLU A 393 34.19 23.02 -36.19
CA GLU A 393 33.73 24.21 -36.93
C GLU A 393 34.71 24.76 -38.00
N SER A 394 35.82 24.07 -38.30
CA SER A 394 36.77 24.52 -39.34
C SER A 394 36.57 23.90 -40.73
N ARG A 395 35.67 22.92 -40.94
CA ARG A 395 35.53 22.27 -42.27
C ARG A 395 34.08 21.88 -42.60
N HIS A 396 33.51 22.63 -43.55
CA HIS A 396 32.42 22.32 -44.50
C HIS A 396 30.95 22.65 -44.12
N SER A 397 30.29 23.31 -45.09
CA SER A 397 28.90 23.78 -45.12
C SER A 397 27.84 22.66 -45.11
N PRO A 398 26.58 22.92 -44.71
CA PRO A 398 25.59 21.88 -44.42
C PRO A 398 24.77 21.47 -45.66
N PRO A 399 24.39 20.19 -45.82
CA PRO A 399 23.30 19.81 -46.71
C PRO A 399 21.95 19.78 -45.98
N THR A 400 20.96 20.41 -46.62
CA THR A 400 19.56 20.52 -46.25
C THR A 400 18.75 19.22 -46.43
N THR A 401 18.08 18.73 -45.37
CA THR A 401 16.71 18.13 -45.33
C THR A 401 16.45 17.44 -43.97
N PRO A 402 15.33 17.72 -43.24
CA PRO A 402 14.98 17.00 -42.02
C PRO A 402 13.79 16.03 -42.25
N ILE A 403 14.02 14.72 -42.11
CA ILE A 403 12.95 13.73 -41.98
C ILE A 403 13.32 12.74 -40.87
N GLY A 404 12.47 12.71 -39.85
CA GLY A 404 12.09 11.49 -39.13
C GLY A 404 12.90 11.12 -37.89
N LEU A 405 12.18 10.68 -36.86
CA LEU A 405 12.62 9.97 -35.64
C LEU A 405 13.27 8.59 -35.93
N ILE A 406 13.97 8.46 -37.06
CA ILE A 406 14.69 7.27 -37.48
C ILE A 406 16.15 7.69 -37.69
N LEU A 407 16.99 7.26 -36.76
CA LEU A 407 18.45 7.44 -36.78
C LEU A 407 19.01 7.06 -38.16
N LYS A 408 19.68 8.01 -38.84
CA LYS A 408 20.73 7.64 -39.80
C LYS A 408 21.97 7.19 -39.02
N PRO A 409 22.76 6.24 -39.54
CA PRO A 409 24.05 5.92 -38.94
C PRO A 409 24.91 7.19 -38.90
N ALA A 410 25.60 7.44 -37.79
CA ALA A 410 26.55 8.54 -37.69
C ALA A 410 27.61 8.44 -38.82
N PRO A 411 28.08 9.55 -39.39
CA PRO A 411 29.24 9.53 -40.27
C PRO A 411 30.42 8.94 -39.50
N GLN A 412 31.23 8.09 -40.13
CA GLN A 412 32.47 7.60 -39.52
C GLN A 412 33.36 8.82 -39.20
N LEU A 413 33.49 9.13 -37.91
CA LEU A 413 34.39 10.15 -37.41
C LEU A 413 35.85 9.72 -37.67
N PRO A 414 36.76 10.63 -38.04
CA PRO A 414 38.19 10.34 -38.14
C PRO A 414 38.71 9.68 -36.84
N GLU A 415 39.67 8.74 -36.95
CA GLU A 415 40.21 8.00 -35.78
C GLU A 415 40.67 8.92 -34.63
N GLU A 416 41.21 10.11 -34.93
CA GLU A 416 41.62 11.11 -33.93
C GLU A 416 40.43 11.75 -33.17
N ALA A 417 39.29 11.98 -33.83
CA ALA A 417 38.08 12.54 -33.20
C ALA A 417 37.36 11.50 -32.33
N SER A 418 37.46 10.21 -32.71
CA SER A 418 36.97 9.08 -31.92
C SER A 418 37.76 8.93 -30.61
N GLU A 419 39.09 9.13 -30.64
CA GLU A 419 39.94 9.05 -29.44
C GLU A 419 39.63 10.17 -28.43
N GLU A 420 39.45 11.41 -28.86
CA GLU A 420 39.16 12.52 -27.96
C GLU A 420 37.75 12.42 -27.32
N ALA A 421 36.76 11.92 -28.05
CA ALA A 421 35.44 11.63 -27.51
C ALA A 421 35.49 10.54 -26.43
N MET A 422 36.27 9.48 -26.65
CA MET A 422 36.49 8.42 -25.66
C MET A 422 37.20 8.93 -24.39
N ILE A 423 38.19 9.83 -24.54
CA ILE A 423 38.85 10.50 -23.41
C ILE A 423 37.87 11.35 -22.60
N THR A 424 36.94 12.03 -23.27
CA THR A 424 35.90 12.86 -22.64
C THR A 424 34.92 12.04 -21.81
N ILE A 425 34.41 10.95 -22.38
CA ILE A 425 33.49 10.04 -21.68
C ILE A 425 34.17 9.37 -20.49
N ARG A 426 35.44 8.95 -20.65
CA ARG A 426 36.27 8.42 -19.56
C ARG A 426 36.35 9.38 -18.38
N ASP A 427 36.69 10.64 -18.64
CA ASP A 427 36.92 11.65 -17.60
C ASP A 427 35.61 12.03 -16.88
N MET A 428 34.49 12.14 -17.61
CA MET A 428 33.17 12.37 -17.01
C MET A 428 32.75 11.17 -16.15
N ALA A 429 32.90 9.95 -16.67
CA ALA A 429 32.57 8.72 -15.95
C ALA A 429 33.40 8.57 -14.67
N ALA A 430 34.70 8.90 -14.72
CA ALA A 430 35.56 8.90 -13.55
C ALA A 430 35.10 9.91 -12.49
N ALA A 431 34.69 11.11 -12.90
CA ALA A 431 34.16 12.13 -12.00
C ALA A 431 32.84 11.68 -11.34
N VAL A 432 31.91 11.09 -12.10
CA VAL A 432 30.64 10.56 -11.58
C VAL A 432 30.90 9.43 -10.59
N ALA A 433 31.76 8.48 -10.95
CA ALA A 433 32.10 7.33 -10.12
C ALA A 433 32.67 7.74 -8.76
N VAL A 434 33.62 8.68 -8.75
CA VAL A 434 34.25 9.16 -7.51
C VAL A 434 33.24 9.89 -6.62
N VAL A 435 32.44 10.81 -7.17
CA VAL A 435 31.48 11.60 -6.37
C VAL A 435 30.36 10.72 -5.83
N CYS A 436 29.80 9.82 -6.63
CA CYS A 436 28.76 8.88 -6.16
C CYS A 436 29.31 7.88 -5.14
N CYS A 437 30.56 7.42 -5.27
CA CYS A 437 31.21 6.53 -4.28
C CYS A 437 31.39 7.21 -2.92
N ILE A 438 31.88 8.46 -2.94
CA ILE A 438 32.00 9.26 -1.72
C ILE A 438 30.60 9.48 -1.13
N ALA A 439 29.63 9.91 -1.94
CA ALA A 439 28.27 10.15 -1.48
C ALA A 439 27.59 8.88 -0.93
N SER A 440 27.82 7.70 -1.51
CA SER A 440 27.30 6.44 -0.98
C SER A 440 27.90 6.10 0.37
N MET A 441 29.19 6.33 0.59
CA MET A 441 29.83 6.08 1.89
C MET A 441 29.26 6.93 3.03
N PHE A 442 28.77 8.14 2.74
CA PHE A 442 28.19 9.05 3.73
C PHE A 442 26.65 8.98 3.82
N SER A 443 25.97 8.69 2.72
CA SER A 443 24.49 8.73 2.62
C SER A 443 23.86 7.35 2.78
N GLU A 444 24.49 6.32 2.21
CA GLU A 444 24.01 4.95 2.25
C GLU A 444 24.70 4.26 3.43
N ASN A 445 24.14 4.50 4.63
CA ASN A 445 24.76 4.10 5.90
C ASN A 445 24.71 2.57 6.04
N PHE A 446 25.82 1.88 5.72
CA PHE A 446 25.97 0.42 5.91
C PHE A 446 25.75 -0.05 7.37
N LYS A 447 25.63 0.88 8.33
CA LYS A 447 25.44 0.63 9.77
C LYS A 447 24.00 0.38 10.22
N ARG A 448 22.97 0.60 9.39
CA ARG A 448 21.56 0.45 9.80
C ARG A 448 20.92 -0.90 9.46
N TYR A 449 21.72 -1.88 9.06
CA TYR A 449 21.30 -3.27 9.01
C TYR A 449 22.00 -4.02 10.13
N GLU A 450 21.27 -4.16 11.22
CA GLU A 450 21.40 -5.22 12.21
C GLU A 450 22.25 -6.40 11.71
N TRP A 451 23.42 -6.58 12.33
CA TRP A 451 24.24 -7.79 12.25
C TRP A 451 23.54 -9.01 12.91
N THR A 452 22.21 -9.12 12.78
CA THR A 452 21.38 -10.15 13.41
C THR A 452 20.59 -10.90 12.35
N TYR A 453 21.27 -11.77 11.62
CA TYR A 453 20.61 -12.96 11.07
C TYR A 453 20.36 -13.94 12.21
N ARG A 454 19.12 -13.99 12.73
CA ARG A 454 18.63 -15.12 13.54
C ARG A 454 17.84 -16.06 12.63
N PRO A 455 18.33 -17.29 12.35
CA PRO A 455 17.51 -18.28 11.67
C PRO A 455 16.41 -18.78 12.62
N GLN A 456 15.18 -18.87 12.13
CA GLN A 456 14.01 -19.40 12.83
C GLN A 456 14.00 -20.95 12.97
N SER A 457 15.16 -21.61 12.95
CA SER A 457 15.23 -23.08 13.03
C SER A 457 16.50 -23.58 13.73
N GLY A 458 16.39 -23.85 15.04
CA GLY A 458 17.26 -24.73 15.84
C GLY A 458 18.75 -24.34 16.01
N PRO A 459 19.44 -24.90 17.03
CA PRO A 459 20.89 -24.70 17.19
C PRO A 459 21.65 -25.50 16.13
N VAL A 460 22.37 -24.81 15.23
CA VAL A 460 23.28 -25.42 14.26
C VAL A 460 24.73 -25.24 14.72
N ASP A 461 25.46 -26.34 14.66
CA ASP A 461 26.84 -26.58 15.07
C ASP A 461 27.85 -25.47 14.74
N SER A 462 28.71 -25.15 15.71
CA SER A 462 29.62 -23.99 15.70
C SER A 462 30.88 -24.13 14.84
N GLN A 463 31.03 -25.19 14.02
CA GLN A 463 32.26 -25.42 13.24
C GLN A 463 32.31 -24.78 11.84
N LYS A 464 31.21 -24.19 11.32
CA LYS A 464 31.19 -23.55 9.98
C LYS A 464 31.24 -22.02 10.03
N ALA A 465 32.10 -21.45 10.87
CA ALA A 465 32.19 -19.99 11.07
C ALA A 465 32.78 -19.22 9.86
N SER A 466 33.61 -19.84 9.03
CA SER A 466 34.25 -19.20 7.87
C SER A 466 33.32 -18.95 6.67
N LEU A 467 32.20 -19.68 6.57
CA LEU A 467 31.17 -19.41 5.55
C LEU A 467 30.18 -18.31 5.93
N LYS A 468 30.20 -17.82 7.18
CA LYS A 468 29.22 -16.83 7.66
C LYS A 468 29.35 -15.46 7.00
N LEU A 469 30.57 -14.98 6.73
CA LEU A 469 30.76 -13.69 6.07
C LEU A 469 30.27 -13.74 4.60
N VAL A 470 30.53 -14.85 3.91
CA VAL A 470 30.11 -15.05 2.51
C VAL A 470 28.59 -15.21 2.41
N MET A 471 27.95 -15.95 3.32
CA MET A 471 26.49 -16.09 3.34
C MET A 471 25.77 -14.82 3.80
N VAL A 472 26.35 -14.02 4.70
CA VAL A 472 25.79 -12.73 5.11
C VAL A 472 25.89 -11.71 3.96
N LEU A 473 27.02 -11.66 3.26
CA LEU A 473 27.18 -10.84 2.06
C LEU A 473 26.24 -11.30 0.93
N TYR A 474 26.04 -12.62 0.77
CA TYR A 474 25.14 -13.18 -0.23
C TYR A 474 23.65 -12.92 0.07
N ASN A 475 23.23 -13.02 1.33
CA ASN A 475 21.83 -12.81 1.73
C ASN A 475 21.44 -11.33 1.85
N GLN A 476 22.41 -10.42 1.99
CA GLN A 476 22.16 -8.96 1.93
C GLN A 476 22.21 -8.41 0.51
N TRP A 477 22.88 -9.10 -0.41
CA TRP A 477 23.03 -8.70 -1.81
C TRP A 477 21.95 -9.36 -2.65
N ASN A 478 20.90 -8.62 -3.00
CA ASN A 478 19.94 -9.07 -4.01
C ASN A 478 20.60 -8.93 -5.39
N SER A 479 21.55 -9.82 -5.69
CA SER A 479 22.52 -9.72 -6.79
C SER A 479 21.89 -9.55 -8.17
N THR A 480 20.64 -9.95 -8.33
CA THR A 480 19.85 -9.71 -9.55
C THR A 480 19.47 -8.25 -9.73
N ASP A 481 19.00 -7.56 -8.68
CA ASP A 481 18.43 -6.22 -8.79
C ASP A 481 19.51 -5.15 -8.93
N ASP A 482 20.60 -5.27 -8.16
CA ASP A 482 21.75 -4.38 -8.25
C ASP A 482 22.48 -4.55 -9.59
N LEU A 483 22.58 -5.78 -10.11
CA LEU A 483 23.15 -6.06 -11.43
C LEU A 483 22.27 -5.47 -12.54
N ILE A 484 20.95 -5.57 -12.44
CA ILE A 484 20.01 -4.90 -13.37
C ILE A 484 20.21 -3.38 -13.33
N GLY A 485 20.37 -2.78 -12.14
CA GLY A 485 20.66 -1.36 -11.99
C GLY A 485 21.97 -0.94 -12.67
N ILE A 486 23.05 -1.71 -12.48
CA ILE A 486 24.35 -1.48 -13.14
C ILE A 486 24.21 -1.56 -14.66
N ILE A 487 23.52 -2.59 -15.18
CA ILE A 487 23.32 -2.81 -16.61
C ILE A 487 22.51 -1.65 -17.23
N LEU A 488 21.42 -1.21 -16.58
CA LEU A 488 20.59 -0.12 -17.06
C LEU A 488 21.34 1.23 -17.07
N SER A 489 22.15 1.52 -16.06
CA SER A 489 22.97 2.74 -16.01
C SER A 489 24.09 2.72 -17.07
N ALA A 490 24.73 1.57 -17.29
CA ALA A 490 25.71 1.42 -18.37
C ALA A 490 25.06 1.56 -19.77
N ALA A 491 23.83 1.06 -19.95
CA ALA A 491 23.06 1.22 -21.18
C ALA A 491 22.67 2.68 -21.45
N LYS A 492 22.30 3.46 -20.41
CA LYS A 492 22.05 4.92 -20.53
C LYS A 492 23.30 5.67 -21.01
N ALA A 493 24.48 5.30 -20.53
CA ALA A 493 25.75 5.89 -20.96
C ALA A 493 26.09 5.56 -22.43
N LEU A 494 25.76 4.35 -22.90
CA LEU A 494 25.93 3.96 -24.31
C LEU A 494 24.91 4.62 -25.25
N LEU A 495 23.75 5.04 -24.75
CA LEU A 495 22.75 5.80 -25.52
C LEU A 495 23.13 7.26 -25.73
N LEU A 496 23.83 7.85 -24.75
CA LEU A 496 24.33 9.22 -24.82
C LEU A 496 25.27 9.45 -26.01
N THR A 497 26.03 8.43 -26.40
CA THR A 497 26.92 8.48 -27.57
C THR A 497 26.20 8.26 -28.90
N ALA A 498 24.96 7.74 -28.88
CA ALA A 498 24.21 7.36 -30.07
C ALA A 498 23.06 8.31 -30.43
N MET A 499 22.46 8.99 -29.45
CA MET A 499 21.21 9.75 -29.63
C MET A 499 21.26 11.20 -29.15
N GLY A 500 22.40 11.67 -28.64
CA GLY A 500 22.53 13.03 -28.12
C GLY A 500 21.92 13.21 -26.73
N ALA A 501 22.38 14.25 -26.03
CA ALA A 501 22.17 14.39 -24.59
C ALA A 501 20.74 14.83 -24.22
N LEU A 502 20.10 15.60 -25.11
CA LEU A 502 18.72 16.06 -24.94
C LEU A 502 17.70 14.91 -25.04
N ASP A 503 17.88 14.02 -26.00
CA ASP A 503 16.94 12.92 -26.26
C ASP A 503 16.96 11.87 -25.13
N VAL A 504 18.14 11.57 -24.59
CA VAL A 504 18.29 10.66 -23.43
C VAL A 504 17.68 11.26 -22.15
N SER A 505 17.74 12.59 -22.00
CA SER A 505 17.11 13.29 -20.87
C SER A 505 15.58 13.22 -20.93
N LEU A 506 15.00 13.42 -22.12
CA LEU A 506 13.55 13.35 -22.34
C LEU A 506 13.01 11.93 -22.13
N LEU A 507 13.76 10.91 -22.55
CA LEU A 507 13.42 9.50 -22.31
C LEU A 507 13.49 9.15 -20.81
N SER A 508 14.47 9.68 -20.09
CA SER A 508 14.58 9.47 -18.63
C SER A 508 13.42 10.13 -17.89
N LEU A 509 13.04 11.36 -18.26
CA LEU A 509 11.88 12.06 -17.71
C LEU A 509 10.57 11.31 -17.98
N LEU A 510 10.39 10.80 -19.21
CA LEU A 510 9.22 10.00 -19.60
C LEU A 510 9.12 8.72 -18.76
N SER A 511 10.25 8.05 -18.51
CA SER A 511 10.32 6.86 -17.67
C SER A 511 9.89 7.13 -16.23
N THR A 512 10.35 8.23 -15.63
CA THR A 512 9.95 8.65 -14.28
C THR A 512 8.46 9.00 -14.20
N LEU A 513 7.91 9.66 -15.23
CA LEU A 513 6.47 9.98 -15.29
C LEU A 513 5.62 8.72 -15.38
N ILE A 514 6.02 7.74 -16.20
CA ILE A 514 5.34 6.45 -16.34
C ILE A 514 5.37 5.68 -15.00
N SER A 515 6.54 5.62 -14.35
CA SER A 515 6.70 4.99 -13.03
C SER A 515 5.76 5.56 -11.97
N ARG A 516 5.58 6.89 -11.95
CA ARG A 516 4.65 7.56 -11.03
C ARG A 516 3.18 7.23 -11.32
N VAL A 517 2.78 7.13 -12.58
CA VAL A 517 1.42 6.71 -12.98
C VAL A 517 1.14 5.27 -12.56
N VAL A 518 2.14 4.40 -12.65
CA VAL A 518 2.03 2.98 -12.28
C VAL A 518 2.05 2.76 -10.76
N SER A 519 2.73 3.63 -10.00
CA SER A 519 2.88 3.45 -8.55
C SER A 519 1.79 4.11 -7.70
N TYR A 520 1.03 5.06 -8.26
CA TYR A 520 0.01 5.82 -7.54
C TYR A 520 -1.32 5.75 -8.30
N HIS A 521 -2.37 5.23 -7.64
CA HIS A 521 -3.63 4.86 -8.30
C HIS A 521 -4.81 5.74 -7.89
N SER A 522 -4.75 7.04 -8.23
CA SER A 522 -5.96 7.87 -8.25
C SER A 522 -6.27 8.36 -9.66
N LEU A 523 -7.56 8.48 -9.98
CA LEU A 523 -8.04 9.09 -11.23
C LEU A 523 -7.50 10.52 -11.42
N TRP A 524 -7.19 11.21 -10.32
CA TRP A 524 -6.64 12.57 -10.33
C TRP A 524 -5.17 12.60 -10.69
N ASP A 525 -4.38 11.65 -10.19
CA ASP A 525 -2.97 11.53 -10.56
C ASP A 525 -2.85 11.23 -12.07
N PHE A 526 -3.72 10.37 -12.59
CA PHE A 526 -3.82 10.10 -14.03
C PHE A 526 -4.19 11.36 -14.84
N TRP A 527 -5.21 12.10 -14.41
CA TRP A 527 -5.66 13.33 -15.07
C TRP A 527 -4.61 14.43 -15.08
N LEU A 528 -3.91 14.63 -13.95
CA LEU A 528 -2.83 15.60 -13.83
C LEU A 528 -1.64 15.20 -14.69
N THR A 529 -1.22 13.93 -14.67
CA THR A 529 -0.14 13.48 -15.55
C THR A 529 -0.49 13.69 -17.02
N ALA A 530 -1.73 13.43 -17.44
CA ALA A 530 -2.17 13.70 -18.82
C ALA A 530 -2.09 15.19 -19.18
N LEU A 531 -2.48 16.10 -18.27
CA LEU A 531 -2.36 17.55 -18.47
C LEU A 531 -0.90 17.99 -18.56
N TYR A 532 -0.01 17.45 -17.72
CA TYR A 532 1.43 17.76 -17.74
C TYR A 532 2.12 17.23 -19.00
N THR A 533 1.75 16.04 -19.47
CA THR A 533 2.22 15.50 -20.76
C THR A 533 1.76 16.37 -21.93
N LEU A 534 0.49 16.81 -21.94
CA LEU A 534 -0.05 17.68 -22.98
C LEU A 534 0.60 19.07 -22.97
N GLY A 535 0.87 19.63 -21.78
CA GLY A 535 1.61 20.88 -21.62
C GLY A 535 3.06 20.77 -22.11
N THR A 536 3.73 19.66 -21.80
CA THR A 536 5.10 19.39 -22.28
C THR A 536 5.14 19.27 -23.81
N LEU A 537 4.17 18.57 -24.42
CA LEU A 537 4.06 18.47 -25.88
C LEU A 537 3.84 19.83 -26.55
N LEU A 538 3.03 20.72 -25.95
CA LEU A 538 2.80 22.08 -26.44
C LEU A 538 4.03 22.99 -26.31
N ILE A 539 4.90 22.73 -25.32
CA ILE A 539 6.17 23.44 -25.12
C ILE A 539 7.23 22.94 -26.10
N LEU A 540 7.31 21.62 -26.32
CA LEU A 540 8.18 21.01 -27.34
C LEU A 540 7.82 21.51 -28.75
N ASP A 541 6.53 21.65 -29.04
CA ASP A 541 6.01 22.26 -30.28
C ASP A 541 6.54 23.71 -30.47
N ASP A 542 6.71 24.49 -29.40
CA ASP A 542 7.26 25.86 -29.43
C ASP A 542 8.81 25.92 -29.50
N ALA A 543 9.50 24.81 -29.23
CA ALA A 543 10.95 24.78 -29.00
C ALA A 543 11.81 24.58 -30.27
N GLN A 544 11.34 23.88 -31.33
CA GLN A 544 11.64 24.10 -32.79
C GLN A 544 11.30 22.92 -33.74
N THR A 545 11.07 23.27 -35.03
CA THR A 545 10.99 22.46 -36.28
C THR A 545 9.97 21.32 -36.48
N PHE A 546 9.09 21.02 -35.52
CA PHE A 546 7.91 20.20 -35.79
C PHE A 546 6.66 20.87 -35.24
N SER A 547 5.58 20.82 -36.01
CA SER A 547 4.28 21.42 -35.68
C SER A 547 3.28 20.27 -35.48
N VAL A 548 3.04 19.86 -34.24
CA VAL A 548 1.99 18.88 -33.88
C VAL A 548 0.61 19.41 -34.29
N PHE A 549 0.44 20.74 -34.27
CA PHE A 549 -0.78 21.41 -34.68
C PHE A 549 -0.61 22.08 -36.04
N PRO A 550 -1.24 21.61 -37.12
CA PRO A 550 -0.95 22.01 -38.51
C PRO A 550 -1.24 23.49 -38.85
N SER A 551 -1.72 24.30 -37.89
CA SER A 551 -1.86 25.76 -38.07
C SER A 551 -1.66 26.51 -36.75
N THR A 552 -1.13 27.72 -36.83
CA THR A 552 -0.92 28.64 -35.70
C THR A 552 -2.21 28.90 -34.92
N ARG A 553 -3.36 28.93 -35.60
CA ARG A 553 -4.69 29.12 -34.99
C ARG A 553 -5.12 27.90 -34.17
N ARG A 554 -4.82 26.68 -34.62
CA ARG A 554 -5.09 25.44 -33.86
C ARG A 554 -4.14 25.29 -32.68
N ARG A 555 -2.87 25.68 -32.82
CA ARG A 555 -1.91 25.76 -31.70
C ARG A 555 -2.40 26.72 -30.61
N MET A 556 -2.84 27.93 -30.98
CA MET A 556 -3.37 28.91 -30.03
C MET A 556 -4.65 28.42 -29.35
N LYS A 557 -5.57 27.78 -30.09
CA LYS A 557 -6.76 27.15 -29.51
C LYS A 557 -6.41 26.00 -28.58
N ALA A 558 -5.46 25.14 -28.92
CA ALA A 558 -5.02 24.05 -28.07
C ALA A 558 -4.40 24.58 -26.77
N LYS A 559 -3.57 25.62 -26.83
CA LYS A 559 -3.05 26.31 -25.63
C LYS A 559 -4.18 26.89 -24.78
N GLN A 560 -5.11 27.61 -25.38
CA GLN A 560 -6.26 28.19 -24.65
C GLN A 560 -7.15 27.11 -24.01
N ILE A 561 -7.42 26.01 -24.71
CA ILE A 561 -8.22 24.90 -24.20
C ILE A 561 -7.49 24.18 -23.06
N THR A 562 -6.20 23.86 -23.21
CA THR A 562 -5.42 23.21 -22.16
C THR A 562 -5.29 24.10 -20.91
N THR A 563 -5.09 25.41 -21.08
CA THR A 563 -5.07 26.38 -19.97
C THR A 563 -6.45 26.50 -19.30
N LEU A 564 -7.55 26.52 -20.07
CA LEU A 564 -8.90 26.56 -19.53
C LEU A 564 -9.23 25.28 -18.74
N ILE A 565 -8.88 24.11 -19.27
CA ILE A 565 -9.08 22.82 -18.60
C ILE A 565 -8.24 22.75 -17.32
N ALA A 566 -6.99 23.23 -17.34
CA ALA A 566 -6.16 23.32 -16.15
C ALA A 566 -6.75 24.27 -15.09
N ALA A 567 -7.26 25.44 -15.50
CA ALA A 567 -7.92 26.40 -14.61
C ALA A 567 -9.23 25.86 -14.01
N CYS A 568 -10.07 25.20 -14.81
CA CYS A 568 -11.27 24.53 -14.33
C CYS A 568 -10.95 23.36 -13.40
N SER A 569 -9.92 22.57 -13.70
CA SER A 569 -9.44 21.49 -12.83
C SER A 569 -8.92 22.05 -11.50
N LEU A 570 -8.21 23.18 -11.53
CA LEU A 570 -7.75 23.89 -10.34
C LEU A 570 -8.91 24.46 -9.51
N THR A 571 -9.92 25.05 -10.16
CA THR A 571 -11.11 25.57 -9.46
C THR A 571 -11.93 24.43 -8.86
N PHE A 572 -12.10 23.32 -9.58
CA PHE A 572 -12.72 22.10 -9.07
C PHE A 572 -11.91 21.50 -7.91
N PHE A 573 -10.59 21.53 -7.96
CA PHE A 573 -9.72 21.04 -6.88
C PHE A 573 -9.74 21.98 -5.67
N CYS A 574 -9.73 23.30 -5.85
CA CYS A 574 -9.91 24.26 -4.75
C CYS A 574 -11.29 24.09 -4.13
N TYR A 575 -12.34 23.93 -4.93
CA TYR A 575 -13.70 23.64 -4.46
C TYR A 575 -13.76 22.30 -3.71
N ASN A 576 -13.15 21.24 -4.24
CA ASN A 576 -13.08 19.96 -3.57
C ASN A 576 -12.17 19.97 -2.35
N ALA A 577 -11.06 20.70 -2.30
CA ALA A 577 -10.22 20.83 -1.11
C ALA A 577 -10.99 21.58 -0.01
N LEU A 578 -11.70 22.65 -0.37
CA LEU A 578 -12.60 23.40 0.51
C LEU A 578 -13.83 22.55 0.92
N SER A 579 -14.29 21.62 0.07
CA SER A 579 -15.40 20.70 0.32
C SER A 579 -14.97 19.39 1.02
N SER A 580 -13.72 18.96 0.88
CA SER A 580 -13.14 17.74 1.47
C SER A 580 -12.75 18.02 2.92
N HIS A 581 -12.41 19.27 3.24
CA HIS A 581 -12.47 19.75 4.62
C HIS A 581 -13.88 19.74 5.23
N ARG A 582 -14.94 19.52 4.43
CA ARG A 582 -16.30 19.25 4.92
C ARG A 582 -16.72 17.77 4.82
N LEU A 583 -15.87 16.88 4.28
CA LEU A 583 -16.18 15.46 4.02
C LEU A 583 -15.12 14.46 4.53
N LEU A 584 -14.24 14.87 5.44
CA LEU A 584 -14.03 13.98 6.58
C LEU A 584 -15.40 13.86 7.25
N PRO A 585 -15.86 12.67 7.71
CA PRO A 585 -16.85 12.71 8.77
C PRO A 585 -16.23 13.63 9.81
N HIS A 586 -16.89 14.75 10.10
CA HIS A 586 -16.71 15.40 11.37
C HIS A 586 -16.99 14.29 12.38
N ARG A 587 -15.95 13.55 12.79
CA ARG A 587 -15.82 13.21 14.18
C ARG A 587 -15.76 14.59 14.80
N ARG A 588 -16.93 15.10 15.20
CA ARG A 588 -17.09 16.41 15.84
C ARG A 588 -15.93 16.46 16.83
N GLN A 589 -14.94 17.29 16.55
CA GLN A 589 -13.86 17.51 17.51
C GLN A 589 -14.55 18.37 18.55
N PHE A 590 -15.24 17.68 19.46
CA PHE A 590 -16.17 18.23 20.42
C PHE A 590 -15.36 18.98 21.45
N VAL A 591 -15.06 20.24 21.16
CA VAL A 591 -14.58 21.16 22.17
C VAL A 591 -15.46 22.39 22.07
N SER A 592 -16.53 22.42 22.87
CA SER A 592 -17.44 23.58 23.01
C SER A 592 -16.84 24.68 23.89
N PHE A 593 -15.54 24.60 24.20
CA PHE A 593 -14.80 25.58 24.98
C PHE A 593 -13.44 25.87 24.32
N PRO A 594 -12.86 27.07 24.52
CA PRO A 594 -11.67 27.49 23.79
C PRO A 594 -10.40 26.81 24.33
N VAL A 595 -9.61 26.23 23.43
CA VAL A 595 -8.36 25.51 23.74
C VAL A 595 -7.23 25.97 22.84
N GLU A 596 -6.00 25.84 23.33
CA GLU A 596 -4.77 26.11 22.60
C GLU A 596 -3.93 24.85 22.43
N SER A 597 -3.01 24.88 21.47
CA SER A 597 -2.03 23.82 21.26
C SER A 597 -1.23 23.54 22.53
N PRO A 598 -0.84 22.28 22.78
CA PRO A 598 -0.06 21.96 23.97
C PRO A 598 1.31 22.64 23.94
N ILE A 599 1.81 23.04 25.11
CA ILE A 599 3.14 23.68 25.26
C ILE A 599 4.25 22.71 24.87
N GLU A 600 4.14 21.46 25.33
CA GLU A 600 5.04 20.36 24.96
C GLU A 600 4.34 19.41 24.00
N ALA A 601 5.08 18.85 23.05
CA ALA A 601 4.56 17.84 22.15
C ALA A 601 3.98 16.66 22.95
N LEU A 602 2.76 16.22 22.60
CA LEU A 602 1.98 15.19 23.29
C LEU A 602 1.54 15.54 24.72
N GLY A 603 1.74 16.77 25.18
CA GLY A 603 1.23 17.29 26.45
C GLY A 603 -0.29 17.56 26.44
N PRO A 604 -0.91 17.87 27.59
CA PRO A 604 -2.32 18.25 27.64
C PRO A 604 -2.59 19.54 26.83
N LEU A 605 -3.81 19.66 26.29
CA LEU A 605 -4.24 20.88 25.61
C LEU A 605 -4.18 22.07 26.57
N ALA A 606 -3.68 23.20 26.08
CA ALA A 606 -3.56 24.41 26.90
C ALA A 606 -4.91 25.14 27.01
N GLN A 607 -5.11 25.79 28.15
CA GLN A 607 -6.28 26.61 28.39
C GLN A 607 -6.13 27.98 27.71
N ALA A 608 -6.98 28.26 26.72
CA ALA A 608 -7.00 29.54 26.01
C ALA A 608 -7.65 30.65 26.88
N ASP A 609 -8.77 30.30 27.53
CA ASP A 609 -9.48 31.21 28.45
C ASP A 609 -9.18 30.85 29.90
N ARG A 610 -8.36 31.68 30.57
CA ARG A 610 -8.02 31.53 32.00
C ARG A 610 -8.96 32.30 32.93
N SER A 611 -9.99 32.97 32.42
CA SER A 611 -10.97 33.67 33.24
C SER A 611 -11.93 32.72 33.96
N SER A 612 -12.15 31.53 33.41
CA SER A 612 -12.96 30.48 34.02
C SER A 612 -12.10 29.31 34.47
N HIS A 613 -12.46 28.67 35.59
CA HIS A 613 -11.78 27.44 36.03
C HIS A 613 -11.96 26.32 34.98
N PRO A 614 -10.94 25.48 34.67
CA PRO A 614 -11.06 24.40 33.69
C PRO A 614 -12.22 23.44 33.94
N ILE A 615 -12.45 23.06 35.21
CA ILE A 615 -13.58 22.19 35.60
C ILE A 615 -14.92 22.85 35.27
N ASP A 616 -15.07 24.16 35.50
CA ASP A 616 -16.30 24.89 35.18
C ASP A 616 -16.60 24.84 33.67
N GLN A 617 -15.56 25.03 32.84
CA GLN A 617 -15.69 24.93 31.38
C GLN A 617 -16.13 23.52 30.95
N LEU A 618 -15.53 22.48 31.53
CA LEU A 618 -15.87 21.08 31.25
C LEU A 618 -17.31 20.74 31.65
N VAL A 619 -17.73 21.17 32.85
CA VAL A 619 -19.11 20.96 33.35
C VAL A 619 -20.14 21.67 32.47
N LYS A 620 -19.96 22.98 32.22
CA LYS A 620 -20.90 23.75 31.38
C LYS A 620 -21.01 23.19 29.96
N SER A 621 -19.86 22.82 29.40
CA SER A 621 -19.77 22.19 28.08
C SER A 621 -20.52 20.86 28.05
N ALA A 622 -20.30 19.98 29.03
CA ALA A 622 -20.91 18.66 29.07
C ALA A 622 -22.43 18.73 29.33
N ASP A 623 -22.89 19.65 30.19
CA ASP A 623 -24.31 19.91 30.43
C ASP A 623 -25.04 20.37 29.16
N ALA A 624 -24.43 21.28 28.39
CA ALA A 624 -24.99 21.76 27.13
C ALA A 624 -25.10 20.64 26.10
N GLN A 625 -24.04 19.83 25.96
CA GLN A 625 -24.02 18.68 25.04
C GLN A 625 -25.03 17.60 25.43
N PHE A 626 -25.17 17.32 26.73
CA PHE A 626 -26.13 16.35 27.22
C PHE A 626 -27.57 16.83 27.00
N SER A 627 -27.82 18.13 27.15
CA SER A 627 -29.13 18.72 26.83
C SER A 627 -29.46 18.63 25.34
N GLU A 628 -28.48 18.89 24.45
CA GLU A 628 -28.63 18.69 22.99
C GLU A 628 -28.94 17.21 22.67
N LEU A 629 -28.21 16.28 23.29
CA LEU A 629 -28.40 14.84 23.12
C LEU A 629 -29.82 14.39 23.48
N LEU A 630 -30.35 14.85 24.62
CA LEU A 630 -31.69 14.52 25.05
C LEU A 630 -32.75 15.08 24.10
N ASN A 631 -32.55 16.31 23.61
CA ASN A 631 -33.47 16.96 22.69
C ASN A 631 -33.46 16.36 21.28
N SER A 632 -32.39 15.67 20.90
CA SER A 632 -32.25 15.06 19.58
C SER A 632 -32.81 13.64 19.47
N GLN A 633 -33.31 13.06 20.57
CA GLN A 633 -33.76 11.67 20.57
C GLN A 633 -35.06 11.49 19.76
N SER A 634 -35.11 10.39 19.00
CA SER A 634 -36.25 10.03 18.17
C SER A 634 -37.51 9.78 18.99
N SER A 635 -38.60 10.43 18.59
CA SER A 635 -39.89 10.39 19.28
C SER A 635 -40.87 9.37 18.66
N THR A 636 -40.66 9.02 17.39
CA THR A 636 -41.46 8.05 16.63
C THR A 636 -40.61 6.93 16.04
N LEU A 637 -41.25 5.81 15.67
CA LEU A 637 -40.58 4.69 15.00
C LEU A 637 -39.96 5.12 13.66
N ALA A 638 -40.65 5.97 12.89
CA ALA A 638 -40.14 6.48 11.62
C ALA A 638 -38.85 7.30 11.79
N GLU A 639 -38.80 8.17 12.81
CA GLU A 639 -37.60 8.93 13.17
C GLU A 639 -36.45 8.01 13.59
N ALA A 640 -36.71 7.04 14.47
CA ALA A 640 -35.69 6.10 14.95
C ALA A 640 -35.10 5.25 13.80
N VAL A 641 -35.94 4.83 12.84
CA VAL A 641 -35.47 4.13 11.64
C VAL A 641 -34.62 5.04 10.74
N ALA A 642 -35.04 6.30 10.56
CA ALA A 642 -34.29 7.26 9.76
C ALA A 642 -32.93 7.58 10.40
N GLU A 643 -32.89 7.78 11.72
CA GLU A 643 -31.67 8.03 12.47
C GLU A 643 -30.74 6.82 12.44
N TYR A 644 -31.27 5.59 12.64
CA TYR A 644 -30.48 4.36 12.49
C TYR A 644 -29.82 4.27 11.11
N ARG A 645 -30.58 4.52 10.03
CA ARG A 645 -30.05 4.50 8.65
C ARG A 645 -29.00 5.58 8.43
N ARG A 646 -29.25 6.79 8.91
CA ARG A 646 -28.31 7.92 8.82
C ARG A 646 -27.00 7.61 9.56
N ARG A 647 -27.11 7.01 10.74
CA ARG A 647 -25.96 6.77 11.63
C ARG A 647 -25.11 5.58 11.18
N TYR A 648 -25.74 4.47 10.81
CA TYR A 648 -25.04 3.21 10.56
C TYR A 648 -24.96 2.80 9.09
N GLY A 649 -25.70 3.46 8.19
CA GLY A 649 -25.74 3.09 6.78
C GLY A 649 -26.24 1.66 6.57
N LEU A 650 -27.22 1.23 7.36
CA LEU A 650 -27.86 -0.09 7.33
C LEU A 650 -29.38 0.08 7.52
N PRO A 651 -30.24 -0.79 6.97
CA PRO A 651 -31.60 -0.90 7.48
C PRO A 651 -31.52 -1.50 8.90
N PRO A 652 -32.41 -1.14 9.83
CA PRO A 652 -32.43 -1.77 11.16
C PRO A 652 -32.59 -3.30 11.09
N PRO A 653 -32.20 -4.06 12.13
CA PRO A 653 -32.35 -5.52 12.13
C PRO A 653 -33.84 -5.92 12.07
N PRO A 654 -34.15 -7.17 11.69
CA PRO A 654 -35.52 -7.68 11.80
C PRO A 654 -36.09 -7.48 13.22
N LYS A 655 -37.39 -7.21 13.31
CA LYS A 655 -38.13 -6.95 14.56
C LYS A 655 -37.69 -5.70 15.32
N PHE A 656 -37.10 -4.72 14.60
CA PHE A 656 -36.75 -3.42 15.18
C PHE A 656 -37.97 -2.63 15.66
N ASP A 657 -39.10 -2.74 14.99
CA ASP A 657 -40.40 -2.22 15.43
C ASP A 657 -40.81 -2.77 16.80
N ILE A 658 -40.66 -4.09 16.99
CA ILE A 658 -40.94 -4.74 18.28
C ILE A 658 -39.98 -4.23 19.35
N TRP A 659 -38.70 -4.08 19.02
CA TRP A 659 -37.71 -3.50 19.93
C TRP A 659 -38.05 -2.04 20.29
N TYR A 660 -38.46 -1.22 19.33
CA TYR A 660 -38.82 0.17 19.55
C TYR A 660 -40.02 0.27 20.49
N GLU A 661 -41.09 -0.49 20.23
CA GLU A 661 -42.26 -0.55 21.12
C GLU A 661 -41.89 -1.06 22.52
N TYR A 662 -40.98 -2.03 22.61
CA TYR A 662 -40.44 -2.51 23.88
C TYR A 662 -39.71 -1.39 24.64
N ALA A 663 -38.81 -0.67 23.97
CA ALA A 663 -38.03 0.43 24.53
C ALA A 663 -38.94 1.58 25.02
N LYS A 664 -39.94 1.96 24.21
CA LYS A 664 -40.92 2.99 24.59
C LYS A 664 -41.77 2.56 25.78
N ARG A 665 -42.27 1.32 25.80
CA ARG A 665 -43.05 0.78 26.92
C ARG A 665 -42.26 0.73 28.22
N LYS A 666 -40.96 0.41 28.14
CA LYS A 666 -40.03 0.35 29.28
C LYS A 666 -39.49 1.74 29.68
N GLY A 667 -39.86 2.79 28.95
CA GLY A 667 -39.52 4.18 29.27
C GLY A 667 -38.04 4.52 29.10
N VAL A 668 -37.36 3.90 28.12
CA VAL A 668 -35.95 4.18 27.83
C VAL A 668 -35.77 5.63 27.40
N GLN A 669 -34.75 6.28 27.96
CA GLN A 669 -34.50 7.71 27.74
C GLN A 669 -33.73 7.99 26.43
N LEU A 670 -32.79 7.11 26.05
CA LEU A 670 -31.94 7.28 24.88
C LEU A 670 -32.29 6.19 23.83
N ILE A 671 -33.08 6.56 22.83
CA ILE A 671 -33.56 5.64 21.79
C ILE A 671 -32.50 5.44 20.70
N ASP A 672 -31.66 6.43 20.44
CA ASP A 672 -30.73 6.40 19.30
C ASP A 672 -29.29 6.07 19.69
N GLU A 673 -28.96 6.07 20.98
CA GLU A 673 -27.57 5.95 21.46
C GLU A 673 -27.16 4.50 21.72
N PHE A 674 -26.95 3.72 20.65
CA PHE A 674 -26.52 2.32 20.68
C PHE A 674 -25.22 2.05 19.89
N ASP A 675 -24.37 3.07 19.75
CA ASP A 675 -23.17 3.05 18.90
C ASP A 675 -22.17 1.98 19.31
N THR A 676 -22.07 1.70 20.61
CA THR A 676 -21.24 0.62 21.15
C THR A 676 -21.60 -0.73 20.51
N ILE A 677 -22.89 -1.04 20.35
CA ILE A 677 -23.36 -2.28 19.71
C ILE A 677 -22.90 -2.33 18.25
N HIS A 678 -23.08 -1.23 17.52
CA HIS A 678 -22.68 -1.17 16.12
C HIS A 678 -21.17 -1.35 15.96
N ASN A 679 -20.39 -0.57 16.72
CA ASN A 679 -18.93 -0.54 16.62
C ASN A 679 -18.30 -1.90 16.96
N GLN A 680 -18.82 -2.61 17.96
CA GLN A 680 -18.28 -3.93 18.35
C GLN A 680 -18.68 -5.05 17.38
N LEU A 681 -19.84 -4.96 16.73
CA LEU A 681 -20.28 -5.94 15.74
C LEU A 681 -19.73 -5.68 14.33
N LEU A 682 -19.20 -4.48 14.07
CA LEU A 682 -18.69 -4.05 12.78
C LEU A 682 -17.69 -5.05 12.14
N PRO A 683 -16.66 -5.57 12.82
CA PRO A 683 -15.73 -6.52 12.22
C PRO A 683 -16.40 -7.86 11.80
N PHE A 684 -17.49 -8.24 12.45
CA PHE A 684 -18.18 -9.52 12.18
C PHE A 684 -18.97 -9.49 10.86
N TRP A 685 -19.34 -8.31 10.36
CA TRP A 685 -19.94 -8.17 9.02
C TRP A 685 -19.03 -8.69 7.90
N ALA A 686 -17.71 -8.71 8.10
CA ALA A 686 -16.77 -9.20 7.10
C ALA A 686 -16.64 -10.73 7.06
N VAL A 687 -17.01 -11.42 8.13
CA VAL A 687 -16.87 -12.88 8.27
C VAL A 687 -18.17 -13.56 7.88
N GLU A 688 -18.12 -14.67 7.15
CA GLU A 688 -19.33 -15.42 6.78
C GLU A 688 -20.10 -15.93 8.02
N PRO A 689 -21.44 -15.88 8.03
CA PRO A 689 -22.26 -16.30 9.17
C PRO A 689 -21.93 -17.71 9.69
N SER A 690 -21.75 -18.68 8.78
CA SER A 690 -21.38 -20.06 9.10
C SER A 690 -20.03 -20.18 9.80
N VAL A 691 -19.06 -19.32 9.46
CA VAL A 691 -17.76 -19.28 10.14
C VAL A 691 -17.90 -18.73 11.55
N ILE A 692 -18.76 -17.73 11.76
CA ILE A 692 -19.05 -17.19 13.10
C ILE A 692 -19.66 -18.29 13.98
N ARG A 693 -20.67 -19.02 13.48
CA ARG A 693 -21.31 -20.14 14.20
C ARG A 693 -20.34 -21.29 14.48
N SER A 694 -19.47 -21.62 13.53
CA SER A 694 -18.38 -22.59 13.71
C SER A 694 -17.44 -22.19 14.85
N ARG A 695 -17.05 -20.91 14.94
CA ARG A 695 -16.20 -20.39 16.01
C ARG A 695 -16.89 -20.43 17.37
N VAL A 696 -18.19 -20.15 17.42
CA VAL A 696 -18.98 -20.33 18.66
C VAL A 696 -18.93 -21.79 19.10
N THR A 697 -19.20 -22.73 18.17
CA THR A 697 -19.19 -24.17 18.46
C THR A 697 -17.84 -24.62 19.02
N GLU A 698 -16.74 -24.16 18.45
CA GLU A 698 -15.39 -24.41 18.99
C GLU A 698 -15.20 -23.82 20.39
N ALA A 699 -15.64 -22.58 20.61
CA ALA A 699 -15.46 -21.87 21.86
C ALA A 699 -16.17 -22.56 23.03
N ILE A 700 -17.44 -22.93 22.86
CA ILE A 700 -18.25 -23.57 23.91
C ILE A 700 -18.03 -25.08 24.00
N GLY A 701 -17.56 -25.71 22.92
CA GLY A 701 -17.30 -27.15 22.85
C GLY A 701 -16.01 -27.59 23.55
N TYR A 702 -15.17 -26.65 23.98
CA TYR A 702 -13.94 -26.88 24.74
C TYR A 702 -14.00 -26.18 26.11
N GLN A 703 -13.20 -26.62 27.07
CA GLN A 703 -13.11 -26.03 28.42
C GLN A 703 -12.38 -24.67 28.44
N ASN A 704 -12.93 -23.68 27.74
CA ASN A 704 -12.39 -22.32 27.63
C ASN A 704 -12.82 -21.38 28.77
N MET A 705 -13.49 -21.92 29.81
CA MET A 705 -14.12 -21.15 30.89
C MET A 705 -15.10 -20.12 30.32
N LEU A 706 -16.15 -20.63 29.66
CA LEU A 706 -17.23 -19.84 29.07
C LEU A 706 -18.56 -20.41 29.57
N MET A 707 -19.50 -19.51 29.85
CA MET A 707 -20.90 -19.84 30.03
C MET A 707 -21.59 -19.83 28.67
N ALA A 708 -22.33 -20.87 28.33
CA ALA A 708 -23.05 -20.97 27.06
C ALA A 708 -24.56 -20.88 27.29
N LEU A 709 -25.25 -19.99 26.57
CA LEU A 709 -26.71 -19.99 26.46
C LEU A 709 -27.13 -20.32 25.03
N LEU A 710 -28.02 -21.31 24.87
CA LEU A 710 -28.55 -21.73 23.57
C LEU A 710 -30.01 -21.27 23.46
N VAL A 711 -30.33 -20.46 22.44
CA VAL A 711 -31.69 -20.03 22.12
C VAL A 711 -32.24 -20.90 21.00
N ARG A 712 -33.39 -21.55 21.21
CA ARG A 712 -34.10 -22.33 20.18
C ARG A 712 -35.59 -22.05 20.23
N ASN A 713 -36.20 -21.84 19.07
CA ASN A 713 -37.64 -21.60 18.93
C ASN A 713 -38.16 -20.52 19.90
N GLY A 714 -37.37 -19.49 20.16
CA GLY A 714 -37.74 -18.41 21.05
C GLY A 714 -37.64 -18.71 22.54
N GLU A 715 -36.93 -19.77 22.95
CA GLU A 715 -36.67 -20.13 24.36
C GLU A 715 -35.18 -20.40 24.61
N VAL A 716 -34.72 -20.19 25.85
CA VAL A 716 -33.37 -20.59 26.28
C VAL A 716 -33.42 -22.02 26.80
N ILE A 717 -32.76 -22.96 26.13
CA ILE A 717 -32.89 -24.40 26.40
C ILE A 717 -31.72 -24.99 27.22
N THR A 718 -30.58 -24.32 27.31
CA THR A 718 -29.41 -24.81 28.05
C THR A 718 -28.58 -23.63 28.55
N GLY A 719 -28.16 -23.72 29.82
CA GLY A 719 -27.14 -22.87 30.43
C GLY A 719 -26.08 -23.74 31.12
N GLU A 720 -24.87 -23.78 30.57
CA GLU A 720 -23.75 -24.57 31.11
C GLU A 720 -22.48 -23.72 31.24
N GLY A 721 -21.57 -24.08 32.15
CA GLY A 721 -20.20 -23.53 32.23
C GLY A 721 -20.02 -22.23 33.04
N GLY A 722 -21.09 -21.67 33.65
CA GLY A 722 -21.05 -20.51 34.55
C GLY A 722 -21.65 -20.78 35.92
N GLU A 723 -21.55 -19.83 36.85
CA GLU A 723 -22.18 -19.92 38.17
C GLU A 723 -23.72 -19.72 38.07
N ASP A 724 -24.49 -20.42 38.91
CA ASP A 724 -25.97 -20.43 38.86
C ASP A 724 -26.61 -19.05 38.90
N TRP A 725 -26.04 -18.11 39.65
CA TRP A 725 -26.59 -16.76 39.72
C TRP A 725 -26.33 -15.97 38.42
N GLN A 726 -25.19 -16.20 37.76
CA GLN A 726 -24.81 -15.52 36.52
C GLN A 726 -25.68 -16.01 35.36
N ILE A 727 -25.90 -17.32 35.29
CA ILE A 727 -26.83 -17.94 34.33
C ILE A 727 -28.23 -17.36 34.51
N ARG A 728 -28.77 -17.39 35.74
CA ARG A 728 -30.12 -16.88 36.04
C ARG A 728 -30.27 -15.39 35.74
N ALA A 729 -29.29 -14.57 36.09
CA ALA A 729 -29.33 -13.14 35.81
C ALA A 729 -29.27 -12.85 34.30
N THR A 730 -28.43 -13.57 33.55
CA THR A 730 -28.32 -13.41 32.10
C THR A 730 -29.60 -13.87 31.37
N MET A 731 -30.19 -14.98 31.80
CA MET A 731 -31.49 -15.43 31.30
C MET A 731 -32.61 -14.45 31.68
N GLY A 732 -32.56 -13.87 32.88
CA GLY A 732 -33.51 -12.87 33.36
C GLY A 732 -33.59 -11.65 32.44
N MET A 733 -32.45 -11.16 31.94
CA MET A 733 -32.40 -10.05 30.99
C MET A 733 -33.07 -10.34 29.63
N MET A 734 -33.31 -11.61 29.29
CA MET A 734 -33.88 -12.04 28.01
C MET A 734 -35.34 -12.50 28.12
N ASN A 735 -35.87 -12.67 29.32
CA ASN A 735 -37.10 -13.43 29.57
C ASN A 735 -38.33 -12.95 28.76
N GLU A 736 -38.55 -11.63 28.66
CA GLU A 736 -39.68 -11.07 27.91
C GLU A 736 -39.47 -11.03 26.38
N THR A 737 -38.22 -11.08 25.93
CA THR A 737 -37.83 -10.74 24.55
C THR A 737 -37.30 -11.93 23.76
N VAL A 738 -36.92 -13.02 24.43
CA VAL A 738 -36.31 -14.21 23.81
C VAL A 738 -37.18 -14.82 22.71
N ARG A 739 -38.51 -14.77 22.84
CA ARG A 739 -39.46 -15.24 21.82
C ARG A 739 -39.34 -14.50 20.47
N HIS A 740 -38.74 -13.32 20.48
CA HIS A 740 -38.51 -12.51 19.28
C HIS A 740 -37.13 -12.76 18.66
N LEU A 741 -36.22 -13.44 19.35
CA LEU A 741 -34.88 -13.72 18.85
C LEU A 741 -34.86 -14.94 17.90
N PRO A 742 -33.93 -14.98 16.94
CA PRO A 742 -33.68 -16.19 16.16
C PRO A 742 -32.92 -17.24 16.99
N ASP A 743 -32.81 -18.44 16.44
CA ASP A 743 -31.95 -19.49 17.01
C ASP A 743 -30.49 -19.02 17.00
N MET A 744 -29.83 -19.09 18.17
CA MET A 744 -28.45 -18.63 18.34
C MET A 744 -27.73 -19.33 19.50
N ASP A 745 -26.41 -19.39 19.40
CA ASP A 745 -25.52 -19.89 20.44
C ASP A 745 -24.69 -18.71 20.97
N LEU A 746 -24.70 -18.50 22.29
CA LEU A 746 -24.15 -17.30 22.94
C LEU A 746 -23.05 -17.69 23.95
N PRO A 747 -21.76 -17.48 23.61
CA PRO A 747 -20.65 -17.75 24.51
C PRO A 747 -20.31 -16.51 25.37
N PHE A 748 -20.58 -16.60 26.66
CA PHE A 748 -20.28 -15.56 27.65
C PHE A 748 -18.98 -15.85 28.41
N ASN A 749 -18.12 -14.85 28.49
CA ASN A 749 -16.94 -14.86 29.32
C ASN A 749 -17.30 -14.83 30.82
N VAL A 750 -16.76 -15.77 31.59
CA VAL A 750 -16.94 -15.84 33.05
C VAL A 750 -15.79 -15.19 33.84
N HIS A 751 -14.68 -14.85 33.17
CA HIS A 751 -13.59 -14.10 33.79
C HIS A 751 -13.83 -12.59 33.68
N ASP A 752 -13.18 -11.83 34.55
CA ASP A 752 -13.17 -10.37 34.50
C ASP A 752 -12.45 -9.89 33.23
N GLU A 753 -11.34 -10.55 32.89
CA GLU A 753 -10.46 -10.17 31.79
C GLU A 753 -11.04 -10.57 30.39
N PRO A 754 -10.95 -9.67 29.38
CA PRO A 754 -11.46 -9.91 28.02
C PRO A 754 -10.62 -10.94 27.24
N ARG A 755 -11.15 -11.42 26.10
CA ARG A 755 -10.74 -12.67 25.46
C ARG A 755 -10.28 -12.54 24.01
N VAL A 756 -10.71 -11.54 23.26
CA VAL A 756 -10.55 -11.51 21.80
C VAL A 756 -9.65 -10.35 21.40
N ILE A 757 -8.51 -10.65 20.76
CA ILE A 757 -7.57 -9.63 20.28
C ILE A 757 -7.18 -9.95 18.85
N LEU A 758 -7.20 -8.97 17.95
CA LEU A 758 -6.74 -9.17 16.57
C LEU A 758 -5.47 -8.36 16.26
N PRO A 759 -4.57 -8.86 15.41
CA PRO A 759 -3.56 -8.00 14.79
C PRO A 759 -4.21 -6.81 14.07
N SER A 760 -3.61 -5.63 14.17
CA SER A 760 -4.19 -4.36 13.68
C SER A 760 -4.50 -4.36 12.19
N ASP A 761 -3.60 -4.92 11.37
CA ASP A 761 -3.78 -5.11 9.92
C ASP A 761 -4.97 -6.01 9.60
N HIS A 762 -5.11 -7.12 10.35
CA HIS A 762 -6.24 -8.03 10.19
C HIS A 762 -7.56 -7.37 10.60
N LEU A 763 -7.59 -6.66 11.72
CA LEU A 763 -8.78 -5.91 12.16
C LEU A 763 -9.16 -4.82 11.14
N ALA A 764 -8.20 -4.05 10.66
CA ALA A 764 -8.42 -3.01 9.64
C ALA A 764 -8.96 -3.62 8.34
N HIS A 765 -8.45 -4.78 7.93
CA HIS A 765 -8.93 -5.50 6.77
C HIS A 765 -10.40 -5.94 6.93
N LEU A 766 -10.77 -6.53 8.07
CA LEU A 766 -12.14 -6.92 8.37
C LEU A 766 -13.08 -5.70 8.37
N VAL A 767 -12.69 -4.61 9.06
CA VAL A 767 -13.48 -3.37 9.07
C VAL A 767 -13.65 -2.79 7.66
N ASN A 768 -12.61 -2.84 6.83
CA ASN A 768 -12.68 -2.38 5.44
C ASN A 768 -13.67 -3.21 4.62
N ILE A 769 -13.63 -4.55 4.72
CA ILE A 769 -14.60 -5.42 4.03
C ILE A 769 -16.03 -5.12 4.49
N ALA A 770 -16.24 -4.97 5.80
CA ALA A 770 -17.55 -4.65 6.36
C ALA A 770 -18.11 -3.35 5.75
N LYS A 771 -17.32 -2.26 5.80
CA LYS A 771 -17.74 -0.92 5.34
C LYS A 771 -17.81 -0.75 3.83
N SER A 772 -16.94 -1.40 3.07
CA SER A 772 -16.85 -1.20 1.61
C SER A 772 -17.68 -2.19 0.81
N LYS A 773 -18.00 -3.37 1.37
CA LYS A 773 -18.66 -4.45 0.64
C LYS A 773 -19.95 -4.91 1.30
N ARG A 774 -19.88 -5.43 2.53
CA ARG A 774 -20.99 -6.18 3.14
C ARG A 774 -22.13 -5.30 3.63
N MET A 775 -21.83 -4.22 4.37
CA MET A 775 -22.85 -3.29 4.84
C MET A 775 -23.49 -2.49 3.68
N PRO A 776 -22.74 -1.97 2.69
CA PRO A 776 -23.37 -1.33 1.53
C PRO A 776 -24.29 -2.25 0.73
N ALA A 777 -23.95 -3.54 0.59
CA ALA A 777 -24.81 -4.52 -0.04
C ALA A 777 -26.13 -4.68 0.73
N ALA A 778 -26.08 -4.80 2.06
CA ALA A 778 -27.25 -4.87 2.91
C ALA A 778 -28.10 -3.57 2.86
N PHE A 779 -27.44 -2.41 2.73
CA PHE A 779 -28.10 -1.11 2.63
C PHE A 779 -28.74 -0.83 1.27
N ALA A 780 -28.19 -1.41 0.21
CA ALA A 780 -28.74 -1.28 -1.14
C ALA A 780 -30.11 -1.98 -1.28
N ASN A 781 -30.41 -2.95 -0.41
CA ASN A 781 -31.73 -3.58 -0.38
C ASN A 781 -32.79 -2.61 0.17
N LYS A 782 -33.66 -2.11 -0.71
CA LYS A 782 -34.74 -1.18 -0.36
C LYS A 782 -35.92 -1.84 0.35
N HIS A 783 -36.09 -3.15 0.20
CA HIS A 783 -37.22 -3.90 0.76
C HIS A 783 -36.71 -5.14 1.50
N PRO A 784 -35.94 -4.96 2.58
CA PRO A 784 -35.47 -6.08 3.37
C PRO A 784 -36.64 -6.81 4.04
N LEU A 785 -36.50 -8.12 4.23
CA LEU A 785 -37.50 -8.94 4.91
C LEU A 785 -37.42 -8.72 6.43
N ASN A 786 -38.54 -8.33 7.06
CA ASN A 786 -38.63 -8.14 8.51
C ASN A 786 -38.79 -9.45 9.29
N GLU A 787 -38.01 -10.48 8.94
CA GLU A 787 -38.06 -11.78 9.58
C GLU A 787 -36.67 -12.41 9.57
N PHE A 788 -36.36 -13.19 10.60
CA PHE A 788 -35.13 -13.98 10.64
C PHE A 788 -35.32 -15.30 9.91
N SER A 789 -34.24 -15.85 9.35
CA SER A 789 -34.26 -17.16 8.71
C SER A 789 -34.55 -18.26 9.72
N ALA A 790 -35.03 -19.40 9.21
CA ALA A 790 -35.10 -20.63 10.01
C ALA A 790 -33.70 -21.07 10.49
N ARG A 791 -33.65 -21.91 11.52
CA ARG A 791 -32.39 -22.40 12.11
C ARG A 791 -31.42 -22.91 11.03
N PRO A 792 -30.18 -22.37 10.97
CA PRO A 792 -29.16 -22.87 10.06
C PRO A 792 -28.85 -24.37 10.27
N LYS A 793 -28.55 -25.09 9.19
CA LYS A 793 -28.30 -26.55 9.23
C LYS A 793 -27.06 -26.94 10.04
N ASP A 794 -26.10 -26.04 10.14
CA ASP A 794 -24.85 -26.19 10.88
C ASP A 794 -24.98 -25.84 12.38
N MET A 795 -26.15 -25.35 12.82
CA MET A 795 -26.42 -25.07 14.23
C MET A 795 -27.04 -26.29 14.93
N SER A 796 -26.58 -26.59 16.15
CA SER A 796 -27.07 -27.70 16.97
C SER A 796 -28.58 -27.62 17.25
N ASP A 797 -29.26 -28.76 17.45
CA ASP A 797 -30.63 -28.77 17.96
C ASP A 797 -30.72 -28.35 19.45
N GLY A 798 -29.55 -28.21 20.09
CA GLY A 798 -29.36 -27.68 21.42
C GLY A 798 -29.63 -28.68 22.54
N LYS A 799 -29.82 -29.97 22.23
CA LYS A 799 -29.90 -31.02 23.26
C LYS A 799 -28.58 -31.24 23.99
N ARG A 800 -27.46 -30.94 23.33
CA ARG A 800 -26.11 -31.06 23.89
C ARG A 800 -25.15 -30.13 23.15
N ILE A 801 -24.19 -29.56 23.89
CA ILE A 801 -23.05 -28.86 23.30
C ILE A 801 -22.08 -29.91 22.73
N LYS A 802 -21.72 -29.76 21.45
CA LYS A 802 -20.78 -30.67 20.79
C LYS A 802 -19.39 -30.48 21.37
N GLU A 803 -18.83 -31.54 21.94
CA GLU A 803 -17.46 -31.54 22.46
C GLU A 803 -16.45 -31.42 21.31
N VAL A 804 -15.43 -30.60 21.52
CA VAL A 804 -14.32 -30.36 20.60
C VAL A 804 -13.01 -30.67 21.31
N LYS A 805 -12.04 -31.27 20.61
CA LYS A 805 -10.78 -31.77 21.21
C LYS A 805 -9.65 -30.72 21.24
N THR A 806 -9.81 -29.61 20.52
CA THR A 806 -8.78 -28.59 20.33
C THR A 806 -9.38 -27.20 20.51
N THR A 807 -8.56 -26.24 20.92
CA THR A 807 -8.96 -24.83 21.08
C THR A 807 -7.86 -23.90 20.58
N ARG A 808 -8.24 -22.72 20.07
CA ARG A 808 -7.32 -21.63 19.73
C ARG A 808 -7.09 -20.62 20.87
N PHE A 809 -7.73 -20.85 22.01
CA PHE A 809 -7.58 -20.04 23.21
C PHE A 809 -6.29 -20.38 23.96
N ASN A 810 -5.42 -19.38 24.16
CA ASN A 810 -4.15 -19.50 24.84
C ASN A 810 -4.21 -18.87 26.23
N LYS A 811 -3.63 -19.55 27.23
CA LYS A 811 -3.66 -19.12 28.64
C LYS A 811 -2.32 -18.54 29.08
N PHE A 812 -2.32 -17.27 29.52
CA PHE A 812 -1.14 -16.52 29.97
C PHE A 812 -1.37 -15.84 31.33
N ALA A 813 -2.14 -16.47 32.23
CA ALA A 813 -2.36 -15.94 33.56
C ALA A 813 -1.03 -15.63 34.29
N HIS A 814 -1.00 -14.54 35.04
CA HIS A 814 0.15 -14.07 35.83
C HIS A 814 1.43 -13.76 35.02
N GLN A 815 1.29 -13.49 33.72
CA GLN A 815 2.39 -13.08 32.83
C GLN A 815 2.17 -11.67 32.30
N HIS A 816 3.23 -11.06 31.75
CA HIS A 816 3.15 -9.75 31.11
C HIS A 816 2.39 -9.81 29.79
N THR A 817 1.36 -8.98 29.65
CA THR A 817 0.38 -9.09 28.56
C THR A 817 0.37 -7.89 27.62
N TRP A 818 1.20 -6.86 27.86
CA TRP A 818 1.21 -5.66 27.03
C TRP A 818 1.37 -5.97 25.53
N SER A 819 2.34 -6.82 25.16
CA SER A 819 2.61 -7.18 23.75
C SER A 819 1.40 -7.78 23.04
N HIS A 820 0.59 -8.58 23.75
CA HIS A 820 -0.67 -9.11 23.23
C HIS A 820 -1.74 -8.02 23.23
N SER A 821 -1.92 -7.31 24.33
CA SER A 821 -2.96 -6.30 24.51
C SER A 821 -2.86 -5.16 23.51
N ARG A 822 -1.65 -4.75 23.10
CA ARG A 822 -1.46 -3.70 22.09
C ARG A 822 -1.60 -4.17 20.64
N ALA A 823 -1.89 -5.44 20.37
CA ALA A 823 -1.80 -5.99 19.02
C ALA A 823 -2.80 -5.39 18.02
N SER A 824 -3.98 -4.95 18.50
CA SER A 824 -4.98 -4.28 17.65
C SER A 824 -4.70 -2.79 17.42
N CYS A 825 -3.76 -2.20 18.15
CA CYS A 825 -3.42 -0.79 17.99
C CYS A 825 -2.81 -0.50 16.62
N PRO A 826 -3.17 0.62 15.97
CA PRO A 826 -2.58 1.03 14.69
C PRO A 826 -1.04 1.06 14.73
N PRO A 827 -0.33 0.60 13.68
CA PRO A 827 1.14 0.57 13.68
C PRO A 827 1.82 1.92 13.92
N ASP A 828 1.13 3.02 13.63
CA ASP A 828 1.57 4.41 13.83
C ASP A 828 1.18 4.99 15.20
N SER A 829 0.47 4.22 16.04
CA SER A 829 0.10 4.66 17.38
C SER A 829 1.29 4.63 18.35
N PRO A 830 1.31 5.51 19.38
CA PRO A 830 2.35 5.51 20.41
C PRO A 830 2.56 4.15 21.09
N ALA A 831 1.48 3.39 21.30
CA ALA A 831 1.58 2.05 21.88
C ALA A 831 2.35 1.05 21.01
N ARG A 832 2.45 1.26 19.69
CA ARG A 832 3.13 0.38 18.73
C ARG A 832 4.58 0.75 18.44
N ASP A 833 5.13 1.72 19.17
CA ASP A 833 6.55 2.07 19.10
C ASP A 833 7.46 0.86 19.31
N PHE A 834 8.47 0.74 18.43
CA PHE A 834 9.42 -0.37 18.41
C PHE A 834 10.52 -0.19 19.45
N GLU A 835 10.96 1.06 19.65
CA GLU A 835 11.97 1.41 20.65
C GLU A 835 11.39 1.47 22.06
N GLU A 836 10.06 1.40 22.18
CA GLU A 836 9.35 1.36 23.45
C GLU A 836 9.61 2.58 24.34
N ASN A 837 9.91 3.73 23.70
CA ASN A 837 10.31 4.99 24.32
C ASN A 837 9.27 6.11 24.11
N SER A 838 8.23 5.83 23.34
CA SER A 838 7.17 6.80 23.06
C SER A 838 6.43 7.24 24.31
N ARG A 839 6.12 8.54 24.36
CA ARG A 839 5.32 9.15 25.42
C ARG A 839 3.84 8.94 25.16
N ASP A 840 3.05 9.01 26.23
CA ASP A 840 1.60 9.06 26.12
C ASP A 840 1.15 10.27 25.29
N ASN A 841 0.16 10.07 24.41
CA ASN A 841 -0.50 11.13 23.66
C ASN A 841 -1.60 11.77 24.51
N ILE A 842 -1.19 12.56 25.50
CA ILE A 842 -2.08 13.20 26.48
C ILE A 842 -2.94 14.27 25.78
N THR A 843 -2.45 14.88 24.70
CA THR A 843 -3.19 15.85 23.88
C THR A 843 -4.54 15.30 23.42
N ALA A 844 -4.63 13.98 23.17
CA ALA A 844 -5.84 13.34 22.70
C ALA A 844 -6.98 13.35 23.74
N TYR A 845 -6.68 13.50 25.04
CA TYR A 845 -7.69 13.31 26.08
C TYR A 845 -7.65 14.24 27.30
N ALA A 846 -6.58 15.01 27.52
CA ALA A 846 -6.44 15.85 28.71
C ALA A 846 -6.25 17.34 28.38
N PHE A 847 -6.74 18.18 29.29
CA PHE A 847 -6.89 19.63 29.15
C PHE A 847 -6.43 20.37 30.42
N GLY A 848 -5.76 21.51 30.24
CA GLY A 848 -5.25 22.37 31.30
C GLY A 848 -3.96 21.86 31.96
N ASP A 849 -3.39 22.70 32.83
CA ASP A 849 -2.06 22.49 33.44
C ASP A 849 -1.97 21.22 34.30
N LEU A 850 -3.11 20.74 34.80
CA LEU A 850 -3.27 19.53 35.62
C LEU A 850 -3.70 18.29 34.81
N GLY A 851 -4.09 18.46 33.54
CA GLY A 851 -4.48 17.35 32.67
C GLY A 851 -5.87 16.76 32.94
N PHE A 852 -6.90 17.60 33.12
CA PHE A 852 -8.28 17.15 33.30
C PHE A 852 -8.77 16.38 32.06
N VAL A 853 -9.40 15.22 32.26
CA VAL A 853 -9.86 14.36 31.15
C VAL A 853 -11.06 14.99 30.45
N TYR A 854 -10.89 15.52 29.24
CA TYR A 854 -11.98 16.08 28.43
C TYR A 854 -12.58 15.06 27.46
N ASN A 855 -11.81 14.04 27.04
CA ASN A 855 -12.24 13.02 26.10
C ASN A 855 -12.00 11.62 26.67
N HIS A 856 -13.03 11.08 27.33
CA HIS A 856 -12.96 9.78 27.99
C HIS A 856 -12.70 8.63 27.01
N THR A 857 -13.25 8.67 25.80
CA THR A 857 -13.01 7.62 24.79
C THR A 857 -11.53 7.52 24.43
N ALA A 858 -10.87 8.66 24.20
CA ALA A 858 -9.43 8.69 23.91
C ALA A 858 -8.58 8.34 25.14
N PHE A 859 -9.02 8.72 26.35
CA PHE A 859 -8.36 8.35 27.61
C PHE A 859 -8.37 6.83 27.85
N SER A 860 -9.52 6.19 27.61
CA SER A 860 -9.66 4.72 27.74
C SER A 860 -8.96 3.94 26.62
N ASP A 861 -8.49 4.62 25.57
CA ASP A 861 -7.82 3.99 24.46
C ASP A 861 -6.32 3.80 24.74
N ILE A 862 -5.94 2.55 25.00
CA ILE A 862 -4.57 2.19 25.37
C ILE A 862 -3.57 2.48 24.25
N CYS A 863 -4.03 2.63 23.01
CA CYS A 863 -3.17 2.97 21.89
C CYS A 863 -2.53 4.36 22.04
N ASN A 864 -3.15 5.24 22.86
CA ASN A 864 -2.60 6.56 23.21
C ASN A 864 -1.64 6.53 24.41
N SER A 865 -1.60 5.44 25.19
CA SER A 865 -0.96 5.44 26.52
C SER A 865 0.03 4.27 26.70
N PRO A 866 1.17 4.26 25.99
CA PRO A 866 2.22 3.25 26.15
C PRO A 866 2.72 3.07 27.59
N SER A 867 2.63 4.11 28.43
CA SER A 867 3.05 4.02 29.84
C SER A 867 2.29 2.96 30.63
N LEU A 868 1.07 2.60 30.21
CA LEU A 868 0.24 1.61 30.91
C LEU A 868 0.88 0.23 31.01
N ARG A 869 1.82 -0.11 30.11
CA ARG A 869 2.67 -1.31 30.21
C ARG A 869 3.23 -1.50 31.61
N GLU A 870 3.66 -0.41 32.25
CA GLU A 870 4.41 -0.42 33.51
C GLU A 870 3.63 0.20 34.67
N THR A 871 2.43 0.74 34.41
CA THR A 871 1.66 1.46 35.43
C THR A 871 0.29 0.86 35.71
N TYR A 872 -0.05 -0.26 35.07
CA TYR A 872 -1.37 -0.86 35.17
C TYR A 872 -1.30 -2.39 35.31
N GLY A 873 -1.86 -2.92 36.40
CA GLY A 873 -1.66 -4.32 36.78
C GLY A 873 -2.20 -5.36 35.80
N PHE A 874 -3.24 -5.03 35.01
CA PHE A 874 -3.73 -5.89 33.93
C PHE A 874 -2.65 -6.18 32.87
N PHE A 875 -1.79 -5.21 32.56
CA PHE A 875 -0.72 -5.37 31.57
C PHE A 875 0.55 -5.98 32.17
N ASP A 876 0.81 -5.71 33.44
CA ASP A 876 1.93 -6.32 34.16
C ASP A 876 1.70 -7.82 34.37
N ARG A 877 0.62 -8.22 35.05
CA ARG A 877 0.27 -9.62 35.34
C ARG A 877 -1.21 -9.73 35.72
N PRO A 878 -2.15 -9.99 34.81
CA PRO A 878 -3.56 -10.17 35.16
C PRO A 878 -3.79 -11.52 35.87
N ASN A 879 -4.92 -11.66 36.59
CA ASN A 879 -5.21 -12.88 37.34
C ASN A 879 -5.63 -14.03 36.41
N ALA A 880 -6.39 -13.72 35.36
CA ALA A 880 -6.62 -14.59 34.22
C ALA A 880 -6.29 -13.86 32.92
N PHE A 881 -5.78 -14.59 31.93
CA PHE A 881 -5.59 -14.05 30.58
C PHE A 881 -5.69 -15.18 29.58
N ASN A 882 -6.91 -15.46 29.14
CA ASN A 882 -7.18 -16.52 28.20
C ASN A 882 -7.65 -15.90 26.88
N ILE A 883 -6.77 -15.79 25.90
CA ILE A 883 -7.03 -15.01 24.69
C ILE A 883 -7.05 -15.84 23.42
N VAL A 884 -7.78 -15.37 22.41
CA VAL A 884 -7.75 -15.88 21.04
C VAL A 884 -7.36 -14.76 20.09
N GLN A 885 -6.55 -15.11 19.07
CA GLN A 885 -6.02 -14.14 18.08
C GLN A 885 -6.81 -14.09 16.76
N ASP A 886 -8.04 -14.60 16.80
CA ASP A 886 -9.01 -14.63 15.71
C ASP A 886 -10.32 -14.00 16.19
N LEU A 887 -11.12 -13.48 15.25
CA LEU A 887 -12.42 -12.87 15.59
C LEU A 887 -13.46 -13.92 16.04
N PHE A 888 -13.53 -14.18 17.34
CA PHE A 888 -14.56 -14.99 17.98
C PHE A 888 -15.63 -14.10 18.62
N PRO A 889 -16.93 -14.44 18.52
CA PRO A 889 -18.00 -13.64 19.09
C PRO A 889 -18.19 -13.92 20.59
N ILE A 890 -17.20 -13.59 21.42
CA ILE A 890 -17.27 -13.79 22.88
C ILE A 890 -17.92 -12.59 23.55
N PHE A 891 -18.92 -12.83 24.40
CA PHE A 891 -19.63 -11.80 25.14
C PHE A 891 -18.98 -11.56 26.50
N SER A 892 -18.46 -10.35 26.74
CA SER A 892 -17.77 -9.98 27.98
C SER A 892 -18.45 -8.82 28.68
N GLN A 893 -18.37 -8.75 30.01
CA GLN A 893 -19.03 -7.70 30.80
C GLN A 893 -18.34 -6.34 30.64
N SER A 894 -17.04 -6.35 30.32
CA SER A 894 -16.26 -5.17 30.00
C SER A 894 -15.07 -5.56 29.12
N LYS A 895 -14.38 -4.58 28.54
CA LYS A 895 -13.15 -4.80 27.78
C LYS A 895 -12.25 -3.56 27.72
N ILE A 896 -11.01 -3.77 27.28
CA ILE A 896 -10.07 -2.70 26.94
C ILE A 896 -10.23 -2.34 25.46
N SER A 897 -9.91 -1.10 25.06
CA SER A 897 -10.15 -0.56 23.71
C SER A 897 -9.63 -1.44 22.56
N SER A 898 -8.52 -2.13 22.78
CA SER A 898 -7.87 -3.01 21.80
C SER A 898 -8.51 -4.39 21.68
N PHE A 899 -9.50 -4.74 22.49
CA PHE A 899 -10.16 -6.06 22.47
C PHE A 899 -11.47 -6.03 21.67
N GLN A 900 -11.79 -7.16 21.03
CA GLN A 900 -12.94 -7.32 20.13
C GLN A 900 -14.05 -8.18 20.74
N ASP A 901 -14.01 -8.39 22.05
CA ASP A 901 -15.16 -8.91 22.80
C ASP A 901 -16.41 -8.06 22.55
N ILE A 902 -17.56 -8.73 22.55
CA ILE A 902 -18.88 -8.11 22.45
C ILE A 902 -19.31 -7.75 23.86
N ILE A 903 -19.38 -6.46 24.19
CA ILE A 903 -19.81 -6.02 25.52
C ILE A 903 -21.31 -6.28 25.65
N TYR A 904 -21.73 -6.82 26.79
CA TYR A 904 -23.14 -6.94 27.18
C TYR A 904 -23.37 -6.38 28.60
N PRO A 905 -24.62 -6.03 28.97
CA PRO A 905 -24.91 -5.52 30.29
C PRO A 905 -24.54 -6.54 31.38
N SER A 906 -23.75 -6.09 32.36
CA SER A 906 -23.19 -7.00 33.37
C SER A 906 -24.31 -7.64 34.22
N PRO A 907 -24.35 -8.99 34.33
CA PRO A 907 -25.25 -9.68 35.25
C PRO A 907 -25.02 -9.30 36.71
N TRP A 908 -23.83 -8.79 37.05
CA TRP A 908 -23.49 -8.32 38.39
C TRP A 908 -24.39 -7.17 38.85
N TYR A 909 -24.59 -6.17 37.99
CA TYR A 909 -25.46 -5.03 38.28
C TYR A 909 -26.94 -5.43 38.23
N TRP A 910 -27.35 -6.20 37.23
CA TRP A 910 -28.76 -6.62 37.07
C TRP A 910 -29.25 -7.46 38.26
N ALA A 911 -28.39 -8.34 38.77
CA ALA A 911 -28.68 -9.17 39.94
C ALA A 911 -28.56 -8.43 41.28
N GLY A 912 -28.20 -7.14 41.29
CA GLY A 912 -28.06 -6.35 42.50
C GLY A 912 -26.98 -6.89 43.46
N LYS A 913 -25.85 -7.40 42.93
CA LYS A 913 -24.77 -7.94 43.78
C LYS A 913 -24.14 -6.91 44.70
N VAL A 914 -24.26 -5.64 44.32
CA VAL A 914 -23.89 -4.47 45.10
C VAL A 914 -25.06 -3.50 45.02
N ASP A 915 -25.88 -3.47 46.07
CA ASP A 915 -27.09 -2.66 46.08
C ASP A 915 -26.88 -1.29 46.76
N TYR A 916 -27.77 -0.36 46.46
CA TYR A 916 -27.85 0.95 47.11
C TYR A 916 -29.01 0.99 48.10
N ASP A 917 -28.70 1.23 49.37
CA ASP A 917 -29.68 1.37 50.46
C ASP A 917 -29.84 2.83 50.84
N SER A 918 -30.92 3.44 50.35
CA SER A 918 -31.23 4.85 50.63
C SER A 918 -31.43 5.17 52.12
N HIS A 919 -31.70 4.18 52.98
CA HIS A 919 -31.90 4.41 54.42
C HIS A 919 -30.59 4.65 55.18
N LYS A 920 -29.46 4.17 54.65
CA LYS A 920 -28.12 4.38 55.23
C LYS A 920 -27.37 5.56 54.60
N ASP A 921 -27.85 6.07 53.47
CA ASP A 921 -27.34 7.29 52.84
C ASP A 921 -27.85 8.54 53.59
N MET A 922 -27.20 9.67 53.36
CA MET A 922 -27.53 10.97 53.96
C MET A 922 -27.61 12.07 52.91
N SER A 923 -28.18 13.22 53.29
CA SER A 923 -28.24 14.38 52.40
C SER A 923 -26.83 14.96 52.18
N TRP A 924 -26.64 15.63 51.05
CA TRP A 924 -25.35 16.21 50.64
C TRP A 924 -24.72 17.08 51.75
N GLU A 925 -25.53 17.85 52.46
CA GLU A 925 -25.10 18.81 53.49
C GLU A 925 -24.51 18.12 54.72
N LYS A 926 -24.91 16.87 55.00
CA LYS A 926 -24.43 16.08 56.14
C LYS A 926 -23.14 15.31 55.84
N LYS A 927 -22.74 15.23 54.57
CA LYS A 927 -21.57 14.46 54.13
C LYS A 927 -20.27 15.24 54.35
N THR A 928 -19.20 14.51 54.62
CA THR A 928 -17.85 15.06 54.79
C THR A 928 -17.25 15.51 53.46
N ASN A 929 -16.57 16.67 53.44
CA ASN A 929 -15.85 17.23 52.29
C ASN A 929 -14.52 16.47 52.01
N GLN A 930 -14.59 15.16 51.81
CA GLN A 930 -13.44 14.29 51.63
C GLN A 930 -13.65 13.34 50.46
N MET A 931 -12.56 13.04 49.75
CA MET A 931 -12.50 11.92 48.80
C MET A 931 -12.30 10.62 49.56
N TYR A 932 -13.17 9.65 49.32
CA TYR A 932 -13.16 8.37 50.02
C TYR A 932 -13.00 7.18 49.09
N TRP A 933 -12.18 6.21 49.52
CA TRP A 933 -12.13 4.88 48.93
C TRP A 933 -11.63 3.83 49.93
N ARG A 934 -12.28 2.66 49.90
CA ARG A 934 -11.78 1.40 50.46
C ARG A 934 -11.89 0.31 49.42
N GLY A 935 -10.90 -0.57 49.37
CA GLY A 935 -10.90 -1.71 48.47
C GLY A 935 -9.70 -2.62 48.64
N SER A 936 -9.66 -3.69 47.87
CA SER A 936 -8.56 -4.64 47.86
C SER A 936 -7.46 -4.26 46.87
N THR A 937 -6.28 -4.85 47.02
CA THR A 937 -5.13 -4.77 46.10
C THR A 937 -5.34 -5.49 44.76
N THR A 938 -6.60 -5.69 44.34
CA THR A 938 -6.91 -6.36 43.06
C THR A 938 -6.54 -5.49 41.86
N GLY A 939 -6.48 -6.11 40.68
CA GLY A 939 -6.17 -5.42 39.42
C GLY A 939 -4.82 -5.78 38.82
N GLY A 940 -4.13 -6.74 39.44
CA GLY A 940 -2.97 -7.45 38.92
C GLY A 940 -2.46 -8.42 39.97
N PHE A 941 -1.88 -9.53 39.53
CA PHE A 941 -1.18 -10.49 40.37
C PHE A 941 0.26 -10.02 40.65
N SER A 942 0.60 -9.77 41.91
CA SER A 942 1.95 -9.31 42.26
C SER A 942 2.93 -10.46 42.49
N ARG A 943 4.11 -10.35 41.89
CA ARG A 943 5.28 -11.22 42.12
C ARG A 943 6.55 -10.38 42.16
N ASN A 944 7.47 -10.72 43.06
CA ASN A 944 8.80 -10.11 43.16
C ASN A 944 8.78 -8.57 43.20
N GLY A 945 7.86 -7.98 43.97
CA GLY A 945 7.72 -6.55 44.16
C GLY A 945 6.92 -5.81 43.08
N GLY A 946 6.30 -6.53 42.14
CA GLY A 946 5.52 -5.97 41.03
C GLY A 946 4.38 -5.04 41.44
N TRP A 947 3.80 -5.21 42.63
CA TRP A 947 2.72 -4.38 43.17
C TRP A 947 3.02 -2.88 43.16
N ARG A 948 4.30 -2.48 43.20
CA ARG A 948 4.72 -1.06 43.13
C ARG A 948 4.35 -0.37 41.81
N HIS A 949 4.08 -1.17 40.77
CA HIS A 949 3.73 -0.75 39.42
C HIS A 949 2.22 -0.83 39.15
N GLN A 950 1.45 -1.51 39.99
CA GLN A 950 0.02 -1.71 39.78
C GLN A 950 -0.78 -0.44 40.10
N HIS A 951 -1.87 -0.21 39.35
CA HIS A 951 -2.56 1.09 39.31
C HIS A 951 -3.16 1.48 40.67
N ARG A 952 -3.83 0.56 41.40
CA ARG A 952 -4.41 0.88 42.71
C ARG A 952 -3.35 1.26 43.73
N GLN A 953 -2.26 0.52 43.78
CA GLN A 953 -1.15 0.75 44.70
C GLN A 953 -0.47 2.08 44.41
N ARG A 954 -0.31 2.43 43.12
CA ARG A 954 0.22 3.73 42.70
C ARG A 954 -0.70 4.88 43.13
N VAL A 955 -2.01 4.74 42.97
CA VAL A 955 -3.00 5.76 43.35
C VAL A 955 -3.02 5.96 44.87
N VAL A 956 -3.17 4.89 45.64
CA VAL A 956 -3.19 4.95 47.11
C VAL A 956 -1.88 5.55 47.64
N ARG A 957 -0.73 5.10 47.11
CA ARG A 957 0.59 5.66 47.46
C ARG A 957 0.67 7.14 47.13
N LYS A 958 0.24 7.56 45.94
CA LYS A 958 0.30 8.96 45.51
C LYS A 958 -0.59 9.85 46.38
N MET A 959 -1.86 9.47 46.58
CA MET A 959 -2.78 10.24 47.40
C MET A 959 -2.33 10.39 48.86
N SER A 960 -1.54 9.44 49.37
CA SER A 960 -1.00 9.45 50.73
C SER A 960 0.42 10.05 50.86
N ALA A 961 1.07 10.42 49.75
CA ALA A 961 2.47 10.84 49.78
C ALA A 961 2.65 12.26 50.36
N PRO A 962 3.69 12.51 51.19
CA PRO A 962 3.97 13.81 51.80
C PRO A 962 4.82 14.73 50.88
N ASP A 963 4.56 14.72 49.58
CA ASP A 963 5.29 15.50 48.56
C ASP A 963 4.53 16.81 48.20
N THR A 964 4.94 17.47 47.11
CA THR A 964 4.24 18.62 46.53
C THR A 964 3.25 18.21 45.45
N THR A 965 2.22 19.02 45.25
CA THR A 965 1.19 18.84 44.24
C THR A 965 0.75 20.20 43.71
N ARG A 966 0.07 20.22 42.55
CA ARG A 966 -0.42 21.46 41.95
C ARG A 966 -1.91 21.64 42.23
N ILE A 967 -2.30 22.89 42.47
CA ILE A 967 -3.68 23.37 42.54
C ILE A 967 -3.85 24.58 41.64
N LEU A 968 -5.08 25.02 41.41
CA LEU A 968 -5.38 26.28 40.71
C LEU A 968 -5.77 27.37 41.71
N GLU A 969 -5.15 28.55 41.57
CA GLU A 969 -5.44 29.73 42.38
C GLU A 969 -5.94 30.85 41.46
N ASP A 970 -6.99 31.53 41.89
CA ASP A 970 -7.47 32.74 41.21
C ASP A 970 -6.61 33.94 41.61
N LYS A 971 -5.90 34.51 40.63
CA LYS A 971 -5.04 35.69 40.79
C LYS A 971 -5.58 36.92 40.08
N GLY A 972 -6.87 36.94 39.75
CA GLY A 972 -7.51 38.08 39.14
C GLY A 972 -7.69 39.27 40.11
N GLU A 973 -7.80 40.48 39.56
CA GLU A 973 -8.15 41.69 40.33
C GLU A 973 -9.67 41.76 40.57
N ALA A 974 -10.14 42.67 41.44
CA ALA A 974 -11.57 42.73 41.80
C ALA A 974 -12.48 42.91 40.57
N GLY A 975 -13.22 41.85 40.21
CA GLY A 975 -14.15 41.79 39.07
C GLY A 975 -13.62 41.04 37.84
N GLU A 976 -12.34 40.64 37.83
CA GLU A 976 -11.74 39.79 36.80
C GLU A 976 -11.19 38.53 37.46
N HIS A 977 -11.43 37.36 36.88
CA HIS A 977 -10.87 36.09 37.35
C HIS A 977 -9.67 35.71 36.49
N LYS A 978 -8.65 35.10 37.09
CA LYS A 978 -7.47 34.57 36.37
C LYS A 978 -6.89 33.36 37.09
N TRP A 979 -7.30 32.18 36.64
CA TRP A 979 -6.87 30.90 37.21
C TRP A 979 -5.46 30.53 36.74
N LEU A 980 -4.56 30.28 37.69
CA LEU A 980 -3.17 29.91 37.45
C LEU A 980 -2.74 28.76 38.36
N SER A 981 -1.90 27.86 37.85
CA SER A 981 -1.34 26.77 38.65
C SER A 981 -0.37 27.24 39.72
N LYS A 982 -0.45 26.62 40.90
CA LYS A 982 0.42 26.86 42.05
C LYS A 982 0.82 25.53 42.69
N ASP A 983 2.11 25.39 42.98
CA ASP A 983 2.62 24.27 43.77
C ASP A 983 2.31 24.46 45.26
N VAL A 984 1.82 23.41 45.90
CA VAL A 984 1.49 23.36 47.33
C VAL A 984 1.94 22.03 47.97
N PRO A 985 2.30 22.01 49.26
CA PRO A 985 2.55 20.76 49.97
C PRO A 985 1.26 19.93 50.10
N ARG A 986 1.24 18.66 49.66
CA ARG A 986 0.04 17.81 49.73
C ARG A 986 -0.45 17.58 51.16
N LYS A 987 0.48 17.58 52.12
CA LYS A 987 0.19 17.44 53.56
C LYS A 987 -0.76 18.51 54.10
N GLU A 988 -0.79 19.71 53.52
CA GLU A 988 -1.71 20.79 53.92
C GLU A 988 -3.18 20.47 53.60
N TYR A 989 -3.42 19.49 52.72
CA TYR A 989 -4.75 19.05 52.28
C TYR A 989 -5.04 17.60 52.67
N ALA A 990 -4.31 17.05 53.65
CA ALA A 990 -4.48 15.66 54.09
C ALA A 990 -5.89 15.38 54.65
N ASP A 991 -6.60 16.42 55.09
CA ASP A 991 -7.98 16.38 55.55
C ASP A 991 -9.01 16.30 54.42
N MET A 992 -8.60 16.36 53.15
CA MET A 992 -9.49 16.23 51.97
C MET A 992 -9.50 14.82 51.37
N VAL A 993 -8.72 13.86 51.91
CA VAL A 993 -8.58 12.52 51.33
C VAL A 993 -8.54 11.42 52.39
N ASP A 994 -9.30 10.37 52.16
CA ASP A 994 -9.35 9.15 52.95
C ASP A 994 -9.43 7.92 52.03
N VAL A 995 -8.27 7.52 51.49
CA VAL A 995 -8.13 6.46 50.50
C VAL A 995 -7.16 5.41 51.02
N GLN A 996 -7.64 4.19 51.29
CA GLN A 996 -6.85 3.12 51.91
C GLN A 996 -7.25 1.74 51.39
N PHE A 997 -6.32 0.78 51.46
CA PHE A 997 -6.66 -0.63 51.25
C PHE A 997 -7.37 -1.19 52.48
N SER A 998 -8.38 -2.04 52.28
CA SER A 998 -9.04 -2.83 53.34
C SER A 998 -8.69 -4.31 53.28
N HIS A 999 -8.06 -4.76 52.19
CA HIS A 999 -7.61 -6.15 52.03
C HIS A 999 -6.42 -6.25 51.06
N VAL A 1000 -5.48 -7.14 51.36
CA VAL A 1000 -4.33 -7.45 50.51
C VAL A 1000 -4.44 -8.89 50.01
N GLY A 1001 -4.45 -9.07 48.70
CA GLY A 1001 -4.54 -10.36 48.00
C GLY A 1001 -4.05 -10.28 46.55
N GLN A 1002 -4.17 -11.38 45.80
CA GLN A 1002 -3.63 -11.55 44.44
C GLN A 1002 -2.12 -11.28 44.37
N CYS A 1003 -1.35 -11.91 45.25
CA CYS A 1003 0.09 -11.75 45.32
C CYS A 1003 0.76 -13.04 45.79
N ASP A 1004 2.03 -13.23 45.44
CA ASP A 1004 2.87 -14.21 46.13
C ASP A 1004 2.99 -13.83 47.62
N PRO A 1005 3.17 -14.80 48.55
CA PRO A 1005 3.16 -14.53 49.98
C PRO A 1005 4.06 -13.38 50.44
N GLY A 1006 5.31 -13.33 49.94
CA GLY A 1006 6.25 -12.26 50.29
C GLY A 1006 5.82 -10.86 49.81
N ASP A 1007 5.16 -10.77 48.65
CA ASP A 1007 4.62 -9.50 48.15
C ASP A 1007 3.37 -9.08 48.92
N CYS A 1008 2.55 -10.04 49.35
CA CYS A 1008 1.41 -9.74 50.21
C CYS A 1008 1.87 -9.20 51.56
N ASP A 1009 2.89 -9.80 52.17
CA ASP A 1009 3.41 -9.35 53.46
C ASP A 1009 4.10 -7.98 53.35
N ALA A 1010 4.89 -7.76 52.29
CA ALA A 1010 5.48 -6.46 52.01
C ALA A 1010 4.43 -5.35 51.78
N GLN A 1011 3.30 -5.66 51.14
CA GLN A 1011 2.20 -4.70 50.96
C GLN A 1011 1.49 -4.38 52.29
N LYS A 1012 1.27 -5.38 53.15
CA LYS A 1012 0.67 -5.15 54.48
C LYS A 1012 1.58 -4.31 55.38
N GLU A 1013 2.89 -4.44 55.23
CA GLU A 1013 3.87 -3.62 55.96
C GLU A 1013 3.94 -2.20 55.40
N PHE A 1014 3.89 -2.04 54.07
CA PHE A 1014 4.04 -0.74 53.42
C PHE A 1014 2.78 0.14 53.49
N PHE A 1015 1.59 -0.45 53.31
CA PHE A 1015 0.33 0.28 53.31
C PHE A 1015 -0.34 0.22 54.68
N ASN A 1016 -0.98 1.33 55.06
CA ASN A 1016 -1.93 1.30 56.18
C ASN A 1016 -3.21 0.59 55.73
N VAL A 1017 -3.30 -0.72 56.01
CA VAL A 1017 -4.48 -1.53 55.69
C VAL A 1017 -5.55 -1.28 56.74
N GLY A 1018 -6.60 -0.55 56.36
CA GLY A 1018 -7.73 -0.27 57.21
C GLY A 1018 -8.61 -1.49 57.45
N GLU A 1019 -9.52 -1.39 58.42
CA GLU A 1019 -10.49 -2.44 58.69
C GLU A 1019 -11.43 -2.67 57.50
N ARG A 1020 -11.99 -3.88 57.44
CA ARG A 1020 -13.01 -4.20 56.45
C ARG A 1020 -14.28 -3.41 56.82
N VAL A 1021 -14.61 -2.43 56.00
CA VAL A 1021 -15.81 -1.61 56.12
C VAL A 1021 -16.93 -2.13 55.24
N ASP A 1022 -18.15 -1.80 55.64
CA ASP A 1022 -19.32 -1.96 54.80
C ASP A 1022 -19.29 -0.91 53.68
N GLN A 1023 -19.93 -1.21 52.55
CA GLN A 1023 -19.89 -0.30 51.41
C GLN A 1023 -20.60 1.03 51.71
N GLU A 1024 -21.61 0.98 52.56
CA GLU A 1024 -22.45 2.09 52.96
C GLU A 1024 -21.69 3.15 53.76
N ASP A 1025 -20.53 2.79 54.34
CA ASP A 1025 -19.63 3.76 54.96
C ASP A 1025 -19.13 4.80 53.96
N ALA A 1026 -19.04 4.45 52.67
CA ALA A 1026 -18.69 5.38 51.61
C ALA A 1026 -19.70 6.55 51.51
N TRP A 1027 -20.98 6.32 51.82
CA TRP A 1027 -22.02 7.35 51.68
C TRP A 1027 -21.91 8.48 52.70
N LYS A 1028 -21.03 8.39 53.70
CA LYS A 1028 -20.70 9.50 54.61
C LYS A 1028 -19.90 10.62 53.93
N TYR A 1029 -19.36 10.37 52.73
CA TYR A 1029 -18.40 11.25 52.07
C TYR A 1029 -18.96 11.84 50.78
N LYS A 1030 -18.61 13.10 50.48
CA LYS A 1030 -19.11 13.80 49.28
C LYS A 1030 -18.48 13.30 48.00
N PHE A 1031 -17.22 12.87 48.01
CA PHE A 1031 -16.51 12.49 46.79
C PHE A 1031 -16.11 11.02 46.87
N LEU A 1032 -16.64 10.18 45.97
CA LEU A 1032 -16.37 8.75 45.97
C LEU A 1032 -15.48 8.39 44.81
N LEU A 1033 -14.29 7.87 45.08
CA LEU A 1033 -13.41 7.39 44.04
C LEU A 1033 -13.87 5.99 43.60
N ASP A 1034 -14.02 5.77 42.30
CA ASP A 1034 -14.27 4.48 41.68
C ASP A 1034 -13.08 4.10 40.80
N MET A 1035 -12.50 2.91 41.03
CA MET A 1035 -11.29 2.46 40.35
C MET A 1035 -11.47 1.03 39.85
N ASP A 1036 -10.97 0.78 38.63
CA ASP A 1036 -10.88 -0.56 38.07
C ASP A 1036 -10.17 -1.53 39.02
N GLY A 1037 -10.59 -2.79 38.98
CA GLY A 1037 -9.93 -3.93 39.63
C GLY A 1037 -9.26 -4.79 38.57
N ASN A 1038 -9.55 -6.10 38.56
CA ASN A 1038 -9.15 -6.98 37.44
C ASN A 1038 -9.75 -6.48 36.11
N ALA A 1039 -10.96 -5.93 36.19
CA ALA A 1039 -11.67 -5.24 35.13
C ALA A 1039 -12.48 -4.06 35.72
N PHE A 1040 -13.70 -3.82 35.25
CA PHE A 1040 -14.59 -2.78 35.79
C PHE A 1040 -14.90 -2.95 37.29
N SER A 1041 -15.27 -1.85 37.97
CA SER A 1041 -15.67 -1.84 39.37
C SER A 1041 -17.18 -2.09 39.54
N GLY A 1042 -17.55 -3.23 40.12
CA GLY A 1042 -18.96 -3.56 40.39
C GLY A 1042 -19.69 -2.66 41.41
N ARG A 1043 -19.03 -1.65 42.00
CA ARG A 1043 -19.63 -0.69 42.94
C ARG A 1043 -20.14 0.58 42.29
N PHE A 1044 -19.76 0.83 41.05
CA PHE A 1044 -19.99 2.10 40.37
C PHE A 1044 -21.46 2.55 40.40
N TYR A 1045 -22.40 1.61 40.23
CA TYR A 1045 -23.82 1.93 40.20
C TYR A 1045 -24.37 2.34 41.57
N ALA A 1046 -23.95 1.67 42.63
CA ALA A 1046 -24.35 2.05 43.98
C ALA A 1046 -23.74 3.41 44.37
N PHE A 1047 -22.54 3.73 43.87
CA PHE A 1047 -21.95 5.06 44.04
C PHE A 1047 -22.72 6.14 43.28
N LEU A 1048 -23.10 5.90 42.03
CA LEU A 1048 -23.93 6.86 41.27
C LEU A 1048 -25.30 7.09 41.89
N LYS A 1049 -25.94 6.03 42.41
CA LYS A 1049 -27.24 6.12 43.08
C LYS A 1049 -27.18 6.84 44.43
N SER A 1050 -26.00 6.93 45.05
CA SER A 1050 -25.80 7.68 46.28
C SER A 1050 -25.84 9.18 46.05
N HIS A 1051 -26.12 9.95 47.10
CA HIS A 1051 -26.08 11.42 47.04
C HIS A 1051 -24.64 11.99 47.04
N SER A 1052 -23.66 11.24 46.53
CA SER A 1052 -22.24 11.63 46.50
C SER A 1052 -21.77 11.82 45.05
N LEU A 1053 -20.76 12.68 44.86
CA LEU A 1053 -20.16 12.93 43.55
C LEU A 1053 -19.08 11.89 43.23
N VAL A 1054 -19.36 11.03 42.27
CA VAL A 1054 -18.45 9.95 41.87
C VAL A 1054 -17.31 10.49 41.02
N HIS A 1055 -16.08 10.13 41.38
CA HIS A 1055 -14.85 10.36 40.64
C HIS A 1055 -14.40 9.01 40.06
N LYS A 1056 -14.54 8.81 38.74
CA LYS A 1056 -14.24 7.52 38.09
C LYS A 1056 -12.86 7.54 37.43
N MET A 1057 -12.03 6.57 37.81
CA MET A 1057 -10.71 6.31 37.23
C MET A 1057 -10.70 4.90 36.63
N SER A 1058 -11.07 4.82 35.35
CA SER A 1058 -11.31 3.55 34.66
C SER A 1058 -10.95 3.62 33.18
N ILE A 1059 -10.29 2.59 32.67
CA ILE A 1059 -10.02 2.38 31.23
C ILE A 1059 -10.86 1.26 30.63
N PHE A 1060 -11.51 0.45 31.48
CA PHE A 1060 -12.42 -0.58 31.02
C PHE A 1060 -13.73 0.02 30.49
N GLN A 1061 -14.13 -0.44 29.31
CA GLN A 1061 -15.36 -0.05 28.65
C GLN A 1061 -16.49 -0.97 29.10
N GLU A 1062 -17.63 -0.37 29.44
CA GLU A 1062 -18.87 -1.03 29.85
C GLU A 1062 -20.01 -0.62 28.91
N TRP A 1063 -21.11 -1.38 28.89
CA TRP A 1063 -22.23 -1.22 27.93
C TRP A 1063 -22.87 0.18 27.92
N HIS A 1064 -22.85 0.89 29.05
CA HIS A 1064 -23.50 2.18 29.26
C HIS A 1064 -22.61 3.39 28.91
N MET A 1065 -21.49 3.17 28.21
CA MET A 1065 -20.55 4.25 27.83
C MET A 1065 -21.20 5.32 26.94
N ASP A 1066 -22.19 4.95 26.13
CA ASP A 1066 -22.96 5.91 25.33
C ASP A 1066 -24.00 6.67 26.18
N TRP A 1067 -24.33 6.17 27.36
CA TRP A 1067 -25.47 6.64 28.17
C TRP A 1067 -25.04 7.45 29.39
N LEU A 1068 -23.84 7.22 29.92
CA LEU A 1068 -23.27 8.03 30.99
C LEU A 1068 -22.27 9.04 30.42
N LYS A 1069 -22.44 10.32 30.76
CA LYS A 1069 -21.58 11.40 30.27
C LYS A 1069 -20.65 11.90 31.38
N PRO A 1070 -19.32 11.88 31.16
CA PRO A 1070 -18.37 12.52 32.07
C PRO A 1070 -18.70 14.02 32.21
N TRP A 1071 -18.41 14.58 33.38
CA TRP A 1071 -18.72 15.97 33.77
C TRP A 1071 -20.21 16.31 33.88
N VAL A 1072 -21.12 15.34 33.66
CA VAL A 1072 -22.56 15.45 33.95
C VAL A 1072 -22.95 14.48 35.06
N HIS A 1073 -22.62 13.19 34.89
CA HIS A 1073 -23.03 12.14 35.84
C HIS A 1073 -21.91 11.73 36.79
N TYR A 1074 -20.65 11.96 36.42
CA TYR A 1074 -19.46 11.65 37.22
C TYR A 1074 -18.26 12.48 36.74
N VAL A 1075 -17.24 12.59 37.58
CA VAL A 1075 -15.98 13.27 37.27
C VAL A 1075 -14.94 12.24 36.80
N PRO A 1076 -14.43 12.31 35.56
CA PRO A 1076 -13.37 11.41 35.12
C PRO A 1076 -12.00 11.83 35.70
N ILE A 1077 -11.23 10.87 36.21
CA ILE A 1077 -9.86 11.08 36.70
C ILE A 1077 -8.89 10.18 35.92
N SER A 1078 -7.80 10.76 35.46
CA SER A 1078 -6.71 10.12 34.77
C SER A 1078 -5.93 9.17 35.67
N LEU A 1079 -5.29 8.16 35.08
CA LEU A 1079 -4.40 7.24 35.81
C LEU A 1079 -3.11 7.91 36.34
N LYS A 1080 -2.79 9.12 35.86
CA LYS A 1080 -1.71 9.91 36.45
C LYS A 1080 -2.14 10.50 37.79
N GLY A 1081 -3.40 10.94 37.90
CA GLY A 1081 -3.95 11.53 39.11
C GLY A 1081 -3.17 12.76 39.55
N ASP A 1082 -2.89 13.69 38.65
CA ASP A 1082 -2.34 15.01 39.02
C ASP A 1082 -3.46 15.99 39.39
N GLU A 1083 -4.67 15.74 38.90
CA GLU A 1083 -5.84 16.59 38.97
C GLU A 1083 -6.80 16.27 40.13
N TRP A 1084 -6.64 15.12 40.80
CA TRP A 1084 -7.63 14.66 41.78
C TRP A 1084 -7.82 15.64 42.93
N LEU A 1085 -6.71 16.21 43.45
CA LEU A 1085 -6.78 17.13 44.59
C LEU A 1085 -7.46 18.42 44.18
N GLU A 1086 -7.11 18.97 43.01
CA GLU A 1086 -7.76 20.17 42.52
C GLU A 1086 -9.25 19.94 42.27
N SER A 1087 -9.64 18.77 41.76
CA SER A 1087 -11.06 18.43 41.61
C SER A 1087 -11.80 18.50 42.94
N VAL A 1088 -11.27 17.82 43.97
CA VAL A 1088 -11.88 17.82 45.31
C VAL A 1088 -11.88 19.21 45.93
N ARG A 1089 -10.74 19.92 45.88
CA ARG A 1089 -10.56 21.26 46.43
C ARG A 1089 -11.50 22.27 45.77
N TYR A 1090 -11.59 22.26 44.43
CA TYR A 1090 -12.49 23.12 43.66
C TYR A 1090 -13.95 22.90 44.09
N PHE A 1091 -14.43 21.66 44.05
CA PHE A 1091 -15.81 21.33 44.42
C PHE A 1091 -16.13 21.56 45.90
N ALA A 1092 -15.15 21.42 46.79
CA ALA A 1092 -15.34 21.59 48.23
C ALA A 1092 -15.24 23.05 48.70
N SER A 1093 -14.42 23.87 48.04
CA SER A 1093 -13.99 25.18 48.55
C SER A 1093 -14.43 26.37 47.71
N GLU A 1094 -14.39 26.26 46.38
CA GLU A 1094 -14.65 27.39 45.48
C GLU A 1094 -16.15 27.70 45.35
N PRO A 1095 -16.56 28.98 45.24
CA PRO A 1095 -17.98 29.34 45.14
C PRO A 1095 -18.73 28.62 44.01
N SER A 1096 -18.17 28.62 42.79
CA SER A 1096 -18.75 27.92 41.64
C SER A 1096 -18.72 26.40 41.82
N GLY A 1097 -17.66 25.86 42.39
CA GLY A 1097 -17.52 24.43 42.68
C GLY A 1097 -18.53 23.94 43.72
N LYS A 1098 -18.78 24.70 44.78
CA LYS A 1098 -19.78 24.40 45.82
C LYS A 1098 -21.20 24.37 45.30
N GLU A 1099 -21.51 25.16 44.27
CA GLU A 1099 -22.80 25.12 43.56
C GLU A 1099 -22.88 23.91 42.63
N GLN A 1100 -21.81 23.62 41.89
CA GLN A 1100 -21.77 22.54 40.89
C GLN A 1100 -21.75 21.14 41.51
N ALA A 1101 -20.99 20.92 42.57
CA ALA A 1101 -20.80 19.60 43.15
C ALA A 1101 -22.12 18.89 43.55
N PRO A 1102 -23.04 19.50 44.31
CA PRO A 1102 -24.33 18.88 44.62
C PRO A 1102 -25.20 18.71 43.37
N LYS A 1103 -25.10 19.61 42.38
CA LYS A 1103 -25.82 19.51 41.11
C LYS A 1103 -25.37 18.26 40.34
N LEU A 1104 -24.06 18.05 40.16
CA LEU A 1104 -23.50 16.89 39.47
C LEU A 1104 -23.83 15.58 40.21
N ALA A 1105 -23.70 15.56 41.53
CA ALA A 1105 -24.06 14.39 42.34
C ALA A 1105 -25.54 14.03 42.12
N LYS A 1106 -26.43 15.03 42.18
CA LYS A 1106 -27.86 14.87 41.93
C LYS A 1106 -28.15 14.41 40.49
N GLN A 1107 -27.50 15.00 39.49
CA GLN A 1107 -27.64 14.58 38.08
C GLN A 1107 -27.24 13.12 37.89
N GLY A 1108 -26.12 12.69 38.48
CA GLY A 1108 -25.68 11.29 38.48
C GLY A 1108 -26.73 10.36 39.12
N THR A 1109 -27.23 10.71 40.31
CA THR A 1109 -28.27 9.95 41.01
C THR A 1109 -29.57 9.85 40.23
N GLU A 1110 -30.08 10.97 39.73
CA GLU A 1110 -31.34 11.04 39.01
C GLU A 1110 -31.27 10.32 37.66
N TRP A 1111 -30.13 10.44 36.96
CA TRP A 1111 -29.93 9.76 35.69
C TRP A 1111 -29.77 8.25 35.87
N ALA A 1112 -29.02 7.79 36.89
CA ALA A 1112 -28.90 6.37 37.21
C ALA A 1112 -30.27 5.73 37.48
N LYS A 1113 -31.20 6.44 38.14
CA LYS A 1113 -32.58 5.98 38.37
C LYS A 1113 -33.44 5.92 37.10
N LYS A 1114 -33.04 6.59 36.01
CA LYS A 1114 -33.81 6.67 34.76
C LYS A 1114 -33.22 5.84 33.61
N ALA A 1115 -31.91 5.61 33.62
CA ALA A 1115 -31.19 5.05 32.48
C ALA A 1115 -30.30 3.82 32.82
N LEU A 1116 -30.21 3.43 34.09
CA LEU A 1116 -29.46 2.24 34.54
C LEU A 1116 -30.36 1.25 35.30
N ARG A 1117 -31.65 1.19 34.95
CA ARG A 1117 -32.64 0.28 35.56
C ARG A 1117 -32.57 -1.09 34.89
N ASN A 1118 -33.11 -2.13 35.52
CA ASN A 1118 -33.12 -3.47 34.91
C ASN A 1118 -33.86 -3.48 33.57
N GLU A 1119 -34.87 -2.63 33.39
CA GLU A 1119 -35.56 -2.42 32.12
C GLU A 1119 -34.62 -1.91 31.02
N ASP A 1120 -33.69 -1.03 31.36
CA ASP A 1120 -32.71 -0.48 30.42
C ASP A 1120 -31.70 -1.56 29.97
N PHE A 1121 -31.32 -2.45 30.89
CA PHE A 1121 -30.46 -3.62 30.60
C PHE A 1121 -31.16 -4.56 29.61
N GLU A 1122 -32.43 -4.90 29.88
CA GLU A 1122 -33.24 -5.77 29.03
C GLU A 1122 -33.40 -5.19 27.62
N VAL A 1123 -33.69 -3.89 27.50
CA VAL A 1123 -33.86 -3.22 26.20
C VAL A 1123 -32.54 -3.17 25.43
N TRP A 1124 -31.44 -2.83 26.09
CA TRP A 1124 -30.13 -2.75 25.45
C TRP A 1124 -29.64 -4.13 25.03
N PHE A 1125 -29.81 -5.14 25.88
CA PHE A 1125 -29.42 -6.51 25.54
C PHE A 1125 -30.29 -7.10 24.44
N PHE A 1126 -31.60 -6.84 24.47
CA PHE A 1126 -32.49 -7.22 23.37
C PHE A 1126 -32.03 -6.62 22.05
N ARG A 1127 -31.64 -5.34 22.05
CA ARG A 1127 -31.09 -4.69 20.86
C ARG A 1127 -29.84 -5.40 20.35
N LEU A 1128 -28.88 -5.66 21.25
CA LEU A 1128 -27.65 -6.36 20.90
C LEU A 1128 -27.93 -7.72 20.25
N LEU A 1129 -28.87 -8.48 20.81
CA LEU A 1129 -29.18 -9.82 20.32
C LEU A 1129 -29.93 -9.81 18.98
N LEU A 1130 -30.73 -8.78 18.67
CA LEU A 1130 -31.29 -8.61 17.32
C LEU A 1130 -30.20 -8.31 16.28
N GLU A 1131 -29.26 -7.41 16.61
CA GLU A 1131 -28.13 -7.07 15.74
C GLU A 1131 -27.20 -8.27 15.54
N TYR A 1132 -26.86 -8.99 16.63
CA TYR A 1132 -26.05 -10.22 16.56
C TYR A 1132 -26.79 -11.34 15.81
N GLY A 1133 -28.09 -11.51 16.05
CA GLY A 1133 -28.93 -12.47 15.34
C GLY A 1133 -28.89 -12.24 13.83
N ARG A 1134 -28.89 -10.98 13.39
CA ARG A 1134 -28.68 -10.64 11.97
C ARG A 1134 -27.26 -10.98 11.51
N ILE A 1135 -26.21 -10.69 12.28
CA ILE A 1135 -24.82 -10.98 11.90
C ILE A 1135 -24.61 -12.47 11.57
N ILE A 1136 -25.26 -13.36 12.31
CA ILE A 1136 -25.14 -14.81 12.17
C ILE A 1136 -26.20 -15.44 11.26
N ASP A 1137 -27.04 -14.65 10.59
CA ASP A 1137 -28.03 -15.14 9.64
C ASP A 1137 -27.41 -15.28 8.24
N ASP A 1138 -27.66 -16.40 7.56
CA ASP A 1138 -27.16 -16.63 6.19
C ASP A 1138 -27.73 -15.62 5.18
N ASN A 1139 -28.89 -15.04 5.48
CA ASN A 1139 -29.59 -14.03 4.69
C ASN A 1139 -29.39 -12.59 5.21
N ARG A 1140 -28.36 -12.33 6.03
CA ARG A 1140 -28.14 -11.01 6.69
C ARG A 1140 -28.15 -9.78 5.78
N GLU A 1141 -27.82 -9.95 4.49
CA GLU A 1141 -27.83 -8.88 3.48
C GLU A 1141 -29.24 -8.58 2.96
N VAL A 1142 -30.18 -9.52 3.05
CA VAL A 1142 -31.55 -9.37 2.53
C VAL A 1142 -32.62 -9.21 3.60
N ILE A 1143 -32.31 -9.48 4.87
CA ILE A 1143 -33.21 -9.27 6.00
C ILE A 1143 -32.95 -7.93 6.70
N GLY A 1144 -33.96 -7.40 7.37
CA GLY A 1144 -33.96 -6.11 8.06
C GLY A 1144 -35.35 -5.49 8.11
N TYR A 1145 -35.50 -4.43 8.90
CA TYR A 1145 -36.76 -3.68 9.00
C TYR A 1145 -36.86 -2.65 7.86
N PRO A 1146 -37.86 -2.73 6.97
CA PRO A 1146 -38.01 -1.82 5.83
C PRO A 1146 -38.49 -0.41 6.24
N GLY A 1147 -39.02 -0.25 7.45
CA GLY A 1147 -39.65 0.97 7.94
C GLY A 1147 -41.15 0.76 8.21
N PRO A 1148 -41.79 1.71 8.91
CA PRO A 1148 -43.22 1.70 9.21
C PRO A 1148 -44.11 1.94 7.98
#